data_AF-A0A7S2YHJ8-F1
#
_entry.id   AF-A0A7S2YHJ8-F1
#
_cell.length_a   1.000
_cell.length_b   1.000
_cell.length_c   1.000
_cell.angle_alpha   90.00
_cell.angle_beta   90.00
_cell.angle_gamma   90.00
#
_symmetry.space_group_name_H-M   'P 1'
#
loop_
_entity.id
_entity.type
_entity.pdbx_description
1 polymer ?
#
loop_
_entity_poly.entity_id
_entity_poly.type
_entity_poly.pdbx_seq_one_letter_code
_entity_poly.pdbx_strand_id
1 'polypeptide(L)'
;MMDSSREETQPPPATAEEGMEQVLDTPSNNHNNSNKITFQDHYTLPTPSNAVRFRGSTLCVAELRNSQLQLEQHQNTKRKHSTTTVVIKKVANDKATHLNLLRLTYGTVGFFYVGFLFVVCFQVLLFLFMDLVVDSGLTENAARPGKFLGTLLSLPVFLYGLSSAMALGSAFLSDVWSGHALLRQVGQSSNMPEQKALQVLIAMEWIAFGTLLGIPLLTWIITLWARLDDWWRITLLTWFASVTVYYVGYSFGIMYYEVQASWLMLQVLSTTDTVAASSSWWTFVTRAIAYRQAYQYSGQSDLVRLSTDLEDSHHPGVSIKSDEGDNPQKNINEEEEEEAQEKEAEENAPETPQQYGHPNWWGYLTLWGIQCCGKCGKKGHSLFQKVSPPERVPSLYELLGTRQFVTRHNWSLEKLFCSTHQRLQAVTVVQGPAALHPAQMVSSLICTAVGIGLVILLCVAGLVWMESSVGTAILLAVLIAFGCCLGRWQSSRRLYQLYQHVQQEHDTTAASGMVEKDDDNDDEAVDGQEPDNNGNNVKAEEDQDIDEQDYEEEEEQAAIYQSFEKYRVTKPSATLGWCLFGLEMGLFFIWPTIALFAINNYPVAVFFVALGIISMIRYYLNPSILLKEIGSLDAVYAHGLLGQKQAGDNNEDPAVMKRTKKSRAQWSRNQQRQWNAQSRLFAILTHVTRGPSRTTWLYVFFLLALAVIFMSVGALTESAEDSVSSADEIVLLPRGEFVYEPTPNLPYPTCALAKGVQVPNSNATALADYAFLSVMAYQPPETFQEKLDLWFGPGVATDEVEIVRDFRQQVEGGNAAVSYHWVTFLDSTAGVVVVRGSTTSWEWLTDAQLWSAAGIAQIIRALLPLGELFTPIIPQLLKGVSFIESSNLDDVALYKQTTAFVQSLQASGNYSQIQITGQSLGGGISLITGAQTGIPAIAISGPNNMLSRKTFDPIFSKDDITQYLFNVIPERDVVPRVDDWGMQHQEIRCRAKANDLFGCHSSIRSLCEIMYTCGSHARPPLCECATKFGYPEAIPVGSGNESSYTAICGTCRTNDGYYSDCEG
;
A
#
# COMPACT_ATOMS: atom_id res chain seq x y z
N MET A 1 36.59 4.40 -29.89
CA MET A 1 37.10 3.01 -29.82
C MET A 1 35.91 2.09 -30.03
N MET A 2 35.78 1.55 -31.23
CA MET A 2 34.74 0.57 -31.59
C MET A 2 35.47 -0.62 -32.20
N ASP A 3 35.39 -1.77 -31.53
CA ASP A 3 35.45 -3.06 -32.19
C ASP A 3 34.85 -4.13 -31.26
N SER A 4 33.82 -4.83 -31.73
CA SER A 4 33.37 -6.13 -31.20
C SER A 4 32.26 -6.66 -32.11
N SER A 5 32.68 -7.26 -33.22
CA SER A 5 31.91 -8.25 -33.96
C SER A 5 31.91 -9.57 -33.18
N ARG A 6 30.73 -10.09 -32.83
CA ARG A 6 30.58 -11.47 -32.34
C ARG A 6 29.48 -12.15 -33.15
N GLU A 7 29.89 -13.19 -33.88
CA GLU A 7 29.07 -14.19 -34.55
C GLU A 7 28.06 -14.80 -33.58
N GLU A 8 26.79 -14.86 -34.02
CA GLU A 8 25.70 -15.55 -33.33
C GLU A 8 25.53 -16.91 -34.00
N THR A 9 26.05 -17.95 -33.35
CA THR A 9 25.85 -19.36 -33.72
C THR A 9 24.42 -19.79 -33.39
N GLN A 10 23.70 -20.27 -34.41
CA GLN A 10 22.40 -20.93 -34.25
C GLN A 10 22.53 -22.20 -33.37
N PRO A 11 21.61 -22.44 -32.42
CA PRO A 11 21.50 -23.75 -31.77
C PRO A 11 20.78 -24.77 -32.68
N PRO A 12 21.11 -26.08 -32.56
CA PRO A 12 20.49 -27.14 -33.35
C PRO A 12 19.02 -27.37 -32.93
N PRO A 13 18.18 -27.93 -33.83
CA PRO A 13 16.81 -28.27 -33.49
C PRO A 13 16.78 -29.41 -32.47
N ALA A 14 16.14 -29.18 -31.33
CA ALA A 14 15.84 -30.21 -30.37
C ALA A 14 14.87 -31.23 -30.99
N THR A 15 15.31 -32.48 -31.06
CA THR A 15 14.47 -33.65 -31.33
C THR A 15 13.42 -33.78 -30.22
N ALA A 16 12.16 -33.77 -30.61
CA ALA A 16 11.03 -34.04 -29.72
C ALA A 16 11.07 -35.52 -29.30
N GLU A 17 11.21 -35.77 -28.00
CA GLU A 17 10.81 -37.04 -27.39
C GLU A 17 9.28 -37.09 -27.31
N GLU A 18 8.69 -38.13 -27.88
CA GLU A 18 7.27 -38.48 -27.71
C GLU A 18 7.04 -38.91 -26.25
N GLY A 19 6.60 -37.95 -25.43
CA GLY A 19 6.18 -38.18 -24.04
C GLY A 19 4.71 -38.57 -23.96
N MET A 20 4.48 -39.85 -23.66
CA MET A 20 3.39 -40.46 -22.88
C MET A 20 2.03 -39.72 -22.88
N GLU A 21 1.16 -40.19 -23.76
CA GLU A 21 -0.26 -39.86 -23.87
C GLU A 21 -1.04 -40.55 -22.72
N GLN A 22 -1.54 -39.78 -21.74
CA GLN A 22 -2.52 -40.28 -20.77
C GLN A 22 -3.93 -39.87 -21.19
N VAL A 23 -4.64 -40.82 -21.82
CA VAL A 23 -6.09 -40.76 -22.04
C VAL A 23 -6.75 -41.42 -20.83
N LEU A 24 -7.35 -40.62 -19.95
CA LEU A 24 -8.25 -41.12 -18.90
C LEU A 24 -9.64 -41.31 -19.51
N ASP A 25 -9.96 -42.56 -19.84
CA ASP A 25 -11.29 -42.99 -20.25
C ASP A 25 -12.06 -43.47 -19.01
N THR A 26 -13.14 -42.77 -18.64
CA THR A 26 -14.15 -43.27 -17.70
C THR A 26 -15.26 -44.01 -18.47
N PRO A 27 -15.58 -45.28 -18.14
CA PRO A 27 -16.74 -45.96 -18.69
C PRO A 27 -17.99 -45.66 -17.84
N SER A 28 -18.88 -44.82 -18.37
CA SER A 28 -20.26 -44.73 -17.88
C SER A 28 -21.08 -45.86 -18.52
N ASN A 29 -21.35 -46.92 -17.77
CA ASN A 29 -22.24 -48.00 -18.18
C ASN A 29 -23.70 -47.56 -18.01
N ASN A 30 -24.19 -46.77 -18.96
CA ASN A 30 -25.61 -46.55 -19.12
C ASN A 30 -25.96 -46.64 -20.61
N HIS A 31 -26.67 -47.71 -20.99
CA HIS A 31 -27.11 -47.99 -22.35
C HIS A 31 -28.21 -47.01 -22.78
N ASN A 32 -27.84 -45.75 -22.98
CA ASN A 32 -28.61 -44.80 -23.75
C ASN A 32 -27.65 -44.00 -24.64
N ASN A 33 -28.10 -43.84 -25.89
CA ASN A 33 -27.38 -43.38 -27.08
C ASN A 33 -26.86 -41.92 -26.95
N SER A 34 -26.02 -41.64 -25.96
CA SER A 34 -25.47 -40.31 -25.68
C SER A 34 -24.13 -40.13 -26.38
N ASN A 35 -23.96 -39.01 -27.08
CA ASN A 35 -22.71 -38.68 -27.75
C ASN A 35 -21.61 -38.46 -26.69
N LYS A 36 -20.59 -39.33 -26.67
CA LYS A 36 -19.42 -39.18 -25.80
C LYS A 36 -18.64 -37.93 -26.20
N ILE A 37 -18.57 -36.94 -25.30
CA ILE A 37 -17.73 -35.75 -25.43
C ILE A 37 -16.46 -35.99 -24.64
N THR A 38 -15.30 -35.94 -25.28
CA THR A 38 -13.99 -36.09 -24.64
C THR A 38 -13.29 -34.74 -24.61
N PHE A 39 -12.83 -34.29 -23.45
CA PHE A 39 -12.05 -33.06 -23.32
C PHE A 39 -10.57 -33.40 -23.38
N GLN A 40 -9.80 -32.64 -24.16
CA GLN A 40 -8.37 -32.82 -24.26
C GLN A 40 -7.65 -31.51 -23.95
N ASP A 41 -6.80 -31.55 -22.93
CA ASP A 41 -5.96 -30.42 -22.57
C ASP A 41 -4.79 -30.29 -23.52
N HIS A 42 -4.62 -29.09 -24.09
CA HIS A 42 -3.39 -28.79 -24.80
C HIS A 42 -2.29 -28.43 -23.79
N TYR A 43 -1.07 -28.91 -24.01
CA TYR A 43 0.11 -28.65 -23.14
C TYR A 43 0.42 -27.17 -22.87
N THR A 44 -0.17 -26.26 -23.67
CA THR A 44 -0.08 -24.80 -23.49
C THR A 44 -0.90 -24.25 -22.32
N LEU A 45 -1.78 -25.05 -21.74
CA LEU A 45 -2.61 -24.67 -20.59
C LEU A 45 -1.78 -24.69 -19.30
N PRO A 46 -1.72 -23.58 -18.53
CA PRO A 46 -1.03 -23.56 -17.24
C PRO A 46 -1.76 -24.32 -16.14
N THR A 47 -3.04 -24.67 -16.36
CA THR A 47 -3.88 -25.48 -15.47
C THR A 47 -4.72 -26.44 -16.32
N PRO A 48 -4.85 -27.72 -15.93
CA PRO A 48 -5.67 -28.68 -16.67
C PRO A 48 -7.16 -28.28 -16.67
N SER A 49 -7.88 -28.55 -17.77
CA SER A 49 -9.30 -28.20 -17.98
C SER A 49 -10.25 -28.97 -17.08
N ASN A 50 -9.80 -30.03 -16.41
CA ASN A 50 -10.55 -30.68 -15.35
C ASN A 50 -10.85 -29.75 -14.15
N ALA A 51 -10.19 -28.59 -14.05
CA ALA A 51 -10.56 -27.51 -13.13
C ALA A 51 -11.70 -26.60 -13.63
N VAL A 52 -12.19 -26.80 -14.86
CA VAL A 52 -13.27 -26.04 -15.51
C VAL A 52 -14.56 -26.86 -15.44
N ARG A 53 -15.57 -26.36 -14.71
CA ARG A 53 -16.83 -27.07 -14.50
C ARG A 53 -17.89 -26.68 -15.53
N PHE A 54 -18.63 -27.67 -16.05
CA PHE A 54 -19.73 -27.48 -16.97
C PHE A 54 -21.05 -27.36 -16.20
N ARG A 55 -21.81 -26.29 -16.43
CA ARG A 55 -23.18 -26.13 -15.88
C ARG A 55 -24.17 -26.39 -17.01
N GLY A 56 -24.72 -27.60 -17.08
CA GLY A 56 -25.62 -28.04 -18.16
C GLY A 56 -24.94 -28.21 -19.52
N SER A 57 -25.72 -28.26 -20.61
CA SER A 57 -25.24 -28.44 -22.00
C SER A 57 -24.52 -27.22 -22.59
N THR A 58 -24.22 -26.21 -21.78
CA THR A 58 -23.57 -24.96 -22.20
C THR A 58 -22.11 -24.89 -21.73
N LEU A 59 -21.21 -24.82 -22.71
CA LEU A 59 -19.77 -24.71 -22.55
C LEU A 59 -19.37 -23.31 -22.06
N CYS A 60 -18.91 -23.19 -20.81
CA CYS A 60 -18.38 -21.95 -20.26
C CYS A 60 -16.85 -22.03 -20.16
N VAL A 61 -16.16 -21.15 -20.88
CA VAL A 61 -14.70 -21.02 -20.79
C VAL A 61 -14.36 -19.82 -19.92
N ALA A 62 -13.60 -20.07 -18.85
CA ALA A 62 -13.06 -19.01 -18.03
C ALA A 62 -11.91 -18.31 -18.78
N GLU A 63 -12.07 -17.03 -19.07
CA GLU A 63 -11.01 -16.21 -19.65
C GLU A 63 -9.86 -16.07 -18.62
N LEU A 64 -8.72 -16.72 -18.89
CA LEU A 64 -7.49 -16.54 -18.10
C LEU A 64 -6.81 -15.25 -18.53
N ARG A 65 -6.37 -14.43 -17.57
CA ARG A 65 -5.73 -13.12 -17.83
C ARG A 65 -4.66 -13.23 -18.91
N ASN A 66 -4.81 -12.41 -19.95
CA ASN A 66 -3.90 -12.27 -21.10
C ASN A 66 -3.78 -13.50 -22.01
N SER A 67 -4.68 -14.46 -21.89
CA SER A 67 -4.71 -15.62 -22.79
C SER A 67 -6.11 -15.94 -23.24
N GLN A 68 -6.30 -15.93 -24.55
CA GLN A 68 -7.51 -16.46 -25.15
C GLN A 68 -7.42 -17.98 -25.09
N LEU A 69 -8.39 -18.60 -24.43
CA LEU A 69 -8.61 -20.03 -24.53
C LEU A 69 -9.42 -20.27 -25.81
N GLN A 70 -8.80 -20.91 -26.79
CA GLN A 70 -9.47 -21.37 -27.99
C GLN A 70 -9.97 -22.79 -27.74
N LEU A 71 -11.27 -22.97 -27.84
CA LEU A 71 -11.89 -24.29 -27.86
C LEU A 71 -11.94 -24.76 -29.31
N GLU A 72 -11.21 -25.80 -29.63
CA GLU A 72 -11.31 -26.48 -30.92
C GLU A 72 -12.16 -27.73 -30.76
N GLN A 73 -13.37 -27.70 -31.31
CA GLN A 73 -14.22 -28.87 -31.35
C GLN A 73 -13.88 -29.70 -32.58
N HIS A 74 -13.25 -30.85 -32.38
CA HIS A 74 -13.00 -31.86 -33.40
C HIS A 74 -14.11 -32.90 -33.38
N GLN A 75 -14.96 -32.90 -34.40
CA GLN A 75 -15.97 -33.95 -34.58
C GLN A 75 -15.41 -35.03 -35.50
N ASN A 76 -15.17 -36.23 -34.94
CA ASN A 76 -14.67 -37.34 -35.73
C ASN A 76 -15.84 -38.18 -36.27
N THR A 77 -16.20 -37.96 -37.53
CA THR A 77 -17.35 -38.61 -38.20
C THR A 77 -17.02 -39.95 -38.86
N LYS A 78 -15.78 -40.47 -38.70
CA LYS A 78 -15.34 -41.68 -39.41
C LYS A 78 -15.77 -43.02 -38.75
N ARG A 79 -16.45 -43.02 -37.60
CA ARG A 79 -16.97 -44.22 -36.93
C ARG A 79 -18.49 -44.13 -36.72
N LYS A 80 -19.17 -45.28 -36.61
CA LYS A 80 -20.62 -45.40 -36.37
C LYS A 80 -21.12 -44.67 -35.09
N HIS A 81 -20.20 -44.24 -34.23
CA HIS A 81 -20.44 -43.38 -33.07
C HIS A 81 -19.69 -42.06 -33.26
N SER A 82 -20.38 -40.91 -33.19
CA SER A 82 -19.73 -39.61 -33.29
C SER A 82 -19.13 -39.23 -31.94
N THR A 83 -17.81 -39.32 -31.81
CA THR A 83 -17.08 -38.74 -30.68
C THR A 83 -16.78 -37.27 -30.99
N THR A 84 -17.11 -36.39 -30.04
CA THR A 84 -16.78 -34.97 -30.12
C THR A 84 -15.63 -34.70 -29.16
N THR A 85 -14.46 -34.36 -29.68
CA THR A 85 -13.31 -33.95 -28.85
C THR A 85 -13.26 -32.44 -28.77
N VAL A 86 -13.24 -31.86 -27.57
CA VAL A 86 -13.02 -30.42 -27.40
C VAL A 86 -11.59 -30.21 -26.88
N VAL A 87 -10.72 -29.69 -27.73
CA VAL A 87 -9.34 -29.34 -27.37
C VAL A 87 -9.32 -27.91 -26.88
N ILE A 88 -8.83 -27.70 -25.66
CA ILE A 88 -8.69 -26.35 -25.10
C ILE A 88 -7.24 -25.89 -25.30
N LYS A 89 -7.03 -24.96 -26.22
CA LYS A 89 -5.71 -24.38 -26.52
C LYS A 89 -5.59 -23.01 -25.89
N LYS A 90 -4.43 -22.70 -25.33
CA LYS A 90 -4.06 -21.31 -25.04
C LYS A 90 -3.55 -20.74 -26.35
N VAL A 91 -4.27 -19.79 -26.95
CA VAL A 91 -3.72 -19.01 -28.06
C VAL A 91 -2.57 -18.22 -27.46
N ALA A 92 -1.34 -18.64 -27.76
CA ALA A 92 -0.19 -17.82 -27.47
C ALA A 92 -0.42 -16.53 -28.25
N ASN A 93 -0.77 -15.47 -27.53
CA ASN A 93 -0.69 -14.13 -28.09
C ASN A 93 0.76 -13.99 -28.54
N ASP A 94 1.01 -14.05 -29.84
CA ASP A 94 2.31 -13.74 -30.41
C ASP A 94 2.73 -12.43 -29.75
N LYS A 95 3.78 -12.52 -28.93
CA LYS A 95 4.27 -11.41 -28.11
C LYS A 95 4.84 -10.38 -29.06
N ALA A 96 3.98 -9.59 -29.70
CA ALA A 96 4.40 -8.49 -30.54
C ALA A 96 5.23 -7.56 -29.66
N THR A 97 6.56 -7.61 -29.83
CA THR A 97 7.53 -6.88 -29.01
C THR A 97 7.16 -5.40 -28.91
N HIS A 98 6.61 -4.83 -29.99
CA HIS A 98 6.11 -3.46 -30.05
C HIS A 98 4.95 -3.17 -29.08
N LEU A 99 4.00 -4.09 -28.91
CA LEU A 99 2.88 -3.90 -27.98
C LEU A 99 3.35 -3.97 -26.52
N ASN A 100 4.31 -4.86 -26.23
CA ASN A 100 4.92 -4.93 -24.91
C ASN A 100 5.74 -3.69 -24.60
N LEU A 101 6.47 -3.13 -25.59
CA LEU A 101 7.16 -1.85 -25.44
C LEU A 101 6.17 -0.72 -25.14
N LEU A 102 5.04 -0.65 -25.85
CA LEU A 102 4.01 0.36 -25.61
C LEU A 102 3.41 0.24 -24.21
N ARG A 103 3.07 -0.98 -23.77
CA ARG A 103 2.59 -1.27 -22.41
C ARG A 103 3.62 -0.93 -21.34
N LEU A 104 4.90 -1.21 -21.60
CA LEU A 104 5.99 -0.82 -20.72
C LEU A 104 6.06 0.71 -20.61
N THR A 105 6.03 1.45 -21.72
CA THR A 105 6.03 2.91 -21.71
C THR A 105 4.84 3.47 -20.94
N TYR A 106 3.62 3.01 -21.22
CA TYR A 106 2.43 3.48 -20.49
C TYR A 106 2.48 3.11 -19.01
N GLY A 107 2.94 1.90 -18.69
CA GLY A 107 3.11 1.41 -17.33
C GLY A 107 4.12 2.23 -16.52
N THR A 108 5.28 2.56 -17.11
CA THR A 108 6.30 3.41 -16.46
C THR A 108 5.75 4.80 -16.14
N VAL A 109 5.04 5.41 -17.08
CA VAL A 109 4.42 6.73 -16.87
C VAL A 109 3.31 6.65 -15.82
N GLY A 110 2.46 5.62 -15.90
CA GLY A 110 1.43 5.35 -14.91
C GLY A 110 2.02 5.14 -13.51
N PHE A 111 3.15 4.44 -13.40
CA PHE A 111 3.84 4.23 -12.13
C PHE A 111 4.39 5.54 -11.59
N PHE A 112 5.05 6.37 -12.40
CA PHE A 112 5.51 7.69 -11.98
C PHE A 112 4.34 8.55 -11.47
N TYR A 113 3.23 8.55 -12.19
CA TYR A 113 2.01 9.27 -11.78
C TYR A 113 1.46 8.77 -10.44
N VAL A 114 1.32 7.45 -10.27
CA VAL A 114 0.81 6.85 -9.01
C VAL A 114 1.79 7.07 -7.86
N GLY A 115 3.11 7.03 -8.12
CA GLY A 115 4.13 7.39 -7.16
C GLY A 115 3.97 8.85 -6.70
N PHE A 116 3.77 9.79 -7.63
CA PHE A 116 3.51 11.17 -7.27
C PHE A 116 2.17 11.35 -6.53
N LEU A 117 1.11 10.62 -6.91
CA LEU A 117 -0.16 10.60 -6.17
C LEU A 117 0.06 10.14 -4.72
N PHE A 118 0.97 9.18 -4.49
CA PHE A 118 1.38 8.78 -3.14
C PHE A 118 2.07 9.92 -2.37
N VAL A 119 2.96 10.70 -3.01
CA VAL A 119 3.56 11.91 -2.38
C VAL A 119 2.47 12.87 -1.92
N VAL A 120 1.50 13.16 -2.79
CA VAL A 120 0.37 14.05 -2.45
C VAL A 120 -0.41 13.50 -1.26
N CYS A 121 -0.74 12.21 -1.28
CA CYS A 121 -1.49 11.59 -0.19
C CYS A 121 -0.72 11.59 1.12
N PHE A 122 0.58 11.28 1.09
CA PHE A 122 1.43 11.32 2.26
C PHE A 122 1.57 12.74 2.80
N GLN A 123 1.78 13.73 1.94
CA GLN A 123 1.94 15.11 2.37
C GLN A 123 0.68 15.66 3.04
N VAL A 124 -0.51 15.37 2.48
CA VAL A 124 -1.78 15.73 3.13
C VAL A 124 -1.89 15.11 4.52
N LEU A 125 -1.48 13.84 4.66
CA LEU A 125 -1.49 13.17 5.96
C LEU A 125 -0.51 13.83 6.94
N LEU A 126 0.71 14.18 6.49
CA LEU A 126 1.71 14.86 7.30
C LEU A 126 1.20 16.23 7.77
N PHE A 127 0.60 17.03 6.88
CA PHE A 127 0.01 18.32 7.23
C PHE A 127 -1.09 18.21 8.28
N LEU A 128 -1.96 17.20 8.19
CA LEU A 128 -2.99 16.97 9.20
C LEU A 128 -2.41 16.59 10.57
N PHE A 129 -1.31 15.85 10.59
CA PHE A 129 -0.61 15.54 11.85
C PHE A 129 0.10 16.75 12.43
N MET A 130 0.72 17.59 11.61
CA MET A 130 1.32 18.84 12.08
C MET A 130 0.27 19.77 12.66
N ASP A 131 -0.85 19.96 11.96
CA ASP A 131 -2.00 20.72 12.47
C ASP A 131 -2.49 20.13 13.81
N LEU A 132 -2.55 18.79 13.96
CA LEU A 132 -2.94 18.13 15.21
C LEU A 132 -1.98 18.45 16.37
N VAL A 133 -0.67 18.42 16.10
CA VAL A 133 0.35 18.71 17.13
C VAL A 133 0.32 20.19 17.51
N VAL A 134 0.24 21.10 16.53
CA VAL A 134 0.11 22.55 16.78
C VAL A 134 -1.16 22.85 17.60
N ASP A 135 -2.32 22.31 17.20
CA ASP A 135 -3.60 22.56 17.88
C ASP A 135 -3.70 21.96 19.29
N SER A 136 -2.85 20.98 19.62
CA SER A 136 -2.81 20.40 20.96
C SER A 136 -2.27 21.36 22.04
N GLY A 137 -1.71 22.51 21.64
CA GLY A 137 -1.16 23.50 22.56
C GLY A 137 0.26 23.19 23.01
N LEU A 138 0.99 22.39 22.24
CA LEU A 138 2.40 22.10 22.49
C LEU A 138 3.30 23.26 22.08
N THR A 139 2.88 24.04 21.09
CA THR A 139 3.62 25.21 20.59
C THR A 139 3.10 26.53 21.16
N GLU A 140 1.82 26.60 21.52
CA GLU A 140 1.20 27.79 22.11
C GLU A 140 0.73 27.49 23.54
N ASN A 141 0.89 28.43 24.48
CA ASN A 141 0.45 28.33 25.88
C ASN A 141 -1.08 28.12 26.08
N ALA A 142 -1.86 27.91 25.01
CA ALA A 142 -3.29 27.69 25.07
C ALA A 142 -3.71 26.55 24.12
N ALA A 143 -3.99 25.38 24.68
CA ALA A 143 -4.60 24.27 23.95
C ALA A 143 -5.97 24.69 23.38
N ARG A 144 -6.23 24.35 22.11
CA ARG A 144 -7.50 24.63 21.42
C ARG A 144 -8.25 23.32 21.18
N PRO A 145 -8.87 22.71 22.22
CA PRO A 145 -9.38 21.34 22.16
C PRO A 145 -10.43 21.12 21.06
N GLY A 146 -11.20 22.15 20.71
CA GLY A 146 -12.17 22.07 19.60
C GLY A 146 -11.52 21.90 18.23
N LYS A 147 -10.40 22.59 17.97
CA LYS A 147 -9.64 22.47 16.71
C LYS A 147 -8.94 21.12 16.64
N PHE A 148 -8.22 20.78 17.70
CA PHE A 148 -7.57 19.47 17.87
C PHE A 148 -8.55 18.32 17.61
N LEU A 149 -9.73 18.34 18.25
CA LEU A 149 -10.74 17.30 18.09
C LEU A 149 -11.30 17.26 16.67
N GLY A 150 -11.51 18.42 16.03
CA GLY A 150 -11.93 18.51 14.64
C GLY A 150 -10.94 17.87 13.66
N THR A 151 -9.65 18.19 13.81
CA THR A 151 -8.55 17.63 13.01
C THR A 151 -8.41 16.12 13.27
N LEU A 152 -8.46 15.68 14.53
CA LEU A 152 -8.42 14.26 14.92
C LEU A 152 -9.56 13.45 14.29
N LEU A 153 -10.79 13.99 14.34
CA LEU A 153 -11.98 13.34 13.77
C LEU A 153 -11.98 13.32 12.24
N SER A 154 -11.16 14.15 11.58
CA SER A 154 -10.98 14.15 10.12
C SER A 154 -10.12 12.97 9.64
N LEU A 155 -9.19 12.47 10.48
CA LEU A 155 -8.19 11.47 10.10
C LEU A 155 -8.82 10.18 9.54
N PRO A 156 -9.88 9.58 10.11
CA PRO A 156 -10.47 8.37 9.54
C PRO A 156 -11.00 8.55 8.11
N VAL A 157 -11.63 9.69 7.81
CA VAL A 157 -12.15 9.98 6.46
C VAL A 157 -11.02 10.26 5.48
N PHE A 158 -9.97 10.97 5.91
CA PHE A 158 -8.77 11.15 5.10
C PHE A 158 -8.07 9.83 4.82
N LEU A 159 -7.78 9.01 5.83
CA LEU A 159 -7.15 7.69 5.65
C LEU A 159 -7.97 6.80 4.71
N TYR A 160 -9.29 6.79 4.85
CA TYR A 160 -10.17 6.04 3.95
C TYR A 160 -10.17 6.62 2.52
N GLY A 161 -10.22 7.95 2.37
CA GLY A 161 -10.24 8.60 1.07
C GLY A 161 -8.94 8.51 0.30
N LEU A 162 -7.81 8.75 0.98
CA LEU A 162 -6.47 8.62 0.41
C LEU A 162 -6.19 7.16 0.01
N SER A 163 -6.58 6.18 0.85
CA SER A 163 -6.48 4.76 0.49
C SER A 163 -7.38 4.38 -0.68
N SER A 164 -8.57 4.98 -0.79
CA SER A 164 -9.48 4.80 -1.92
C SER A 164 -8.88 5.37 -3.22
N ALA A 165 -8.27 6.56 -3.18
CA ALA A 165 -7.57 7.17 -4.30
C ALA A 165 -6.38 6.33 -4.76
N MET A 166 -5.55 5.85 -3.82
CA MET A 166 -4.42 4.96 -4.13
C MET A 166 -4.85 3.60 -4.66
N ALA A 167 -5.98 3.06 -4.19
CA ALA A 167 -6.55 1.84 -4.75
C ALA A 167 -7.00 2.03 -6.21
N LEU A 168 -7.61 3.19 -6.53
CA LEU A 168 -7.92 3.56 -7.91
C LEU A 168 -6.65 3.76 -8.74
N GLY A 169 -5.59 4.36 -8.18
CA GLY A 169 -4.28 4.49 -8.81
C GLY A 169 -3.64 3.14 -9.12
N SER A 170 -3.74 2.18 -8.19
CA SER A 170 -3.25 0.82 -8.38
C SER A 170 -4.04 0.06 -9.46
N ALA A 171 -5.37 0.22 -9.46
CA ALA A 171 -6.23 -0.35 -10.50
C ALA A 171 -5.95 0.28 -11.87
N PHE A 172 -5.74 1.60 -11.93
CA PHE A 172 -5.35 2.32 -13.13
C PHE A 172 -4.04 1.79 -13.70
N LEU A 173 -3.00 1.66 -12.87
CA LEU A 173 -1.70 1.13 -13.28
C LEU A 173 -1.83 -0.31 -13.82
N SER A 174 -2.59 -1.15 -13.11
CA SER A 174 -2.87 -2.52 -13.53
C SER A 174 -3.63 -2.58 -14.87
N ASP A 175 -4.59 -1.68 -15.08
CA ASP A 175 -5.37 -1.59 -16.31
C ASP A 175 -4.51 -1.14 -17.50
N VAL A 176 -3.72 -0.08 -17.32
CA VAL A 176 -2.78 0.44 -18.31
C VAL A 176 -1.77 -0.64 -18.72
N TRP A 177 -1.19 -1.35 -17.75
CA TRP A 177 -0.26 -2.46 -18.01
C TRP A 177 -0.92 -3.61 -18.79
N SER A 178 -2.19 -3.88 -18.50
CA SER A 178 -2.97 -4.95 -19.14
C SER A 178 -3.57 -4.54 -20.50
N GLY A 179 -3.18 -3.38 -21.05
CA GLY A 179 -3.73 -2.88 -22.32
C GLY A 179 -5.20 -2.46 -22.21
N HIS A 180 -5.54 -1.77 -21.12
CA HIS A 180 -6.85 -1.18 -20.85
C HIS A 180 -7.99 -2.19 -20.73
N ALA A 181 -7.70 -3.42 -20.30
CA ALA A 181 -8.66 -4.52 -20.23
C ALA A 181 -9.99 -4.15 -19.56
N LEU A 182 -9.94 -3.39 -18.46
CA LEU A 182 -11.12 -2.96 -17.73
C LEU A 182 -11.89 -1.85 -18.45
N LEU A 183 -11.20 -0.85 -19.01
CA LEU A 183 -11.85 0.18 -19.84
C LEU A 183 -12.50 -0.40 -21.09
N ARG A 184 -11.88 -1.41 -21.70
CA ARG A 184 -12.44 -2.15 -22.85
C ARG A 184 -13.71 -2.88 -22.45
N GLN A 185 -13.72 -3.57 -21.31
CA GLN A 185 -14.90 -4.24 -20.77
C GLN A 185 -16.03 -3.23 -20.48
N VAL A 186 -15.68 -2.07 -19.93
CA VAL A 186 -16.58 -0.96 -19.64
C VAL A 186 -17.21 -0.37 -20.91
N GLY A 187 -16.42 -0.03 -21.94
CA GLY A 187 -16.91 0.56 -23.20
C GLY A 187 -17.83 -0.37 -24.00
N GLN A 188 -17.68 -1.67 -23.76
CA GLN A 188 -18.59 -2.78 -23.95
C GLN A 188 -20.11 -2.64 -24.23
N SER A 189 -20.83 -1.57 -23.87
CA SER A 189 -22.27 -1.60 -23.47
C SER A 189 -23.15 -2.69 -24.14
N SER A 190 -23.83 -3.53 -23.35
CA SER A 190 -24.58 -4.72 -23.84
C SER A 190 -25.72 -4.39 -24.82
N ASN A 191 -26.17 -3.13 -24.81
CA ASN A 191 -27.21 -2.63 -25.72
C ASN A 191 -26.63 -1.98 -26.99
N MET A 192 -25.31 -1.87 -27.10
CA MET A 192 -24.65 -1.24 -28.24
C MET A 192 -24.47 -2.26 -29.38
N PRO A 193 -24.84 -1.92 -30.63
CA PRO A 193 -24.52 -2.74 -31.80
C PRO A 193 -23.03 -3.07 -31.85
N GLU A 194 -22.67 -4.29 -32.23
CA GLU A 194 -21.28 -4.78 -32.28
C GLU A 194 -20.33 -3.82 -33.01
N GLN A 195 -20.79 -3.25 -34.14
CA GLN A 195 -20.03 -2.25 -34.89
C GLN A 195 -19.74 -0.98 -34.08
N LYS A 196 -20.68 -0.51 -33.27
CA LYS A 196 -20.48 0.65 -32.39
C LYS A 196 -19.59 0.30 -31.20
N ALA A 197 -19.68 -0.92 -30.66
CA ALA A 197 -18.80 -1.38 -29.59
C ALA A 197 -17.32 -1.44 -30.06
N LEU A 198 -17.08 -1.90 -31.29
CA LEU A 198 -15.76 -1.85 -31.92
C LEU A 198 -15.27 -0.41 -32.11
N GLN A 199 -16.15 0.51 -32.52
CA GLN A 199 -15.80 1.94 -32.63
C GLN A 199 -15.42 2.54 -31.28
N VAL A 200 -16.14 2.22 -30.20
CA VAL A 200 -15.78 2.66 -28.84
C VAL A 200 -14.45 2.08 -28.41
N LEU A 201 -14.19 0.79 -28.68
CA LEU A 201 -12.92 0.15 -28.38
C LEU A 201 -11.76 0.87 -29.08
N ILE A 202 -11.88 1.09 -30.39
CA ILE A 202 -10.89 1.81 -31.19
C ILE A 202 -10.71 3.24 -30.66
N ALA A 203 -11.80 3.93 -30.35
CA ALA A 203 -11.75 5.29 -29.80
C ALA A 203 -11.02 5.33 -28.45
N MET A 204 -11.24 4.35 -27.56
CA MET A 204 -10.54 4.28 -26.28
C MET A 204 -9.04 4.08 -26.44
N GLU A 205 -8.60 3.24 -27.38
CA GLU A 205 -7.17 3.09 -27.71
C GLU A 205 -6.56 4.37 -28.26
N TRP A 206 -7.29 5.09 -29.13
CA TRP A 206 -6.84 6.39 -29.65
C TRP A 206 -6.83 7.48 -28.58
N ILE A 207 -7.79 7.47 -27.65
CA ILE A 207 -7.81 8.37 -26.50
C ILE A 207 -6.61 8.07 -25.61
N ALA A 208 -6.38 6.80 -25.25
CA ALA A 208 -5.25 6.39 -24.44
C ALA A 208 -3.91 6.73 -25.11
N PHE A 209 -3.75 6.41 -26.40
CA PHE A 209 -2.58 6.83 -27.18
C PHE A 209 -2.42 8.34 -27.19
N GLY A 210 -3.49 9.09 -27.48
CA GLY A 210 -3.48 10.54 -27.54
C GLY A 210 -3.10 11.17 -26.20
N THR A 211 -3.68 10.73 -25.09
CA THR A 211 -3.40 11.29 -23.76
C THR A 211 -2.06 10.83 -23.21
N LEU A 212 -1.72 9.55 -23.33
CA LEU A 212 -0.50 8.99 -22.72
C LEU A 212 0.75 9.20 -23.56
N LEU A 213 0.64 9.48 -24.87
CA LEU A 213 1.82 9.62 -25.74
C LEU A 213 1.68 10.70 -26.82
N GLY A 214 0.55 10.77 -27.52
CA GLY A 214 0.35 11.64 -28.68
C GLY A 214 0.44 13.13 -28.36
N ILE A 215 -0.30 13.61 -27.36
CA ILE A 215 -0.28 15.00 -26.89
C ILE A 215 1.12 15.37 -26.38
N PRO A 216 1.76 14.58 -25.49
CA PRO A 216 3.14 14.83 -25.06
C PRO A 216 4.14 14.89 -26.23
N LEU A 217 4.05 13.95 -27.18
CA LEU A 217 4.92 13.90 -28.35
C LEU A 217 4.71 15.10 -29.27
N LEU A 218 3.47 15.53 -29.47
CA LEU A 218 3.15 16.71 -30.26
C LEU A 218 3.70 17.98 -29.57
N THR A 219 3.51 18.12 -28.26
CA THR A 219 4.10 19.20 -27.48
C THR A 219 5.62 19.19 -27.58
N TRP A 220 6.24 18.02 -27.52
CA TRP A 220 7.68 17.88 -27.70
C TRP A 220 8.15 18.39 -29.07
N ILE A 221 7.49 17.97 -30.15
CA ILE A 221 7.79 18.42 -31.51
C ILE A 221 7.60 19.94 -31.64
N ILE A 222 6.48 20.49 -31.12
CA ILE A 222 6.19 21.92 -31.19
C ILE A 222 7.22 22.74 -30.40
N THR A 223 7.56 22.32 -29.18
CA THR A 223 8.51 23.04 -28.32
C THR A 223 9.93 22.99 -28.87
N LEU A 224 10.34 21.87 -29.47
CA LEU A 224 11.61 21.75 -30.20
C LEU A 224 11.63 22.64 -31.45
N TRP A 225 10.54 22.64 -32.24
CA TRP A 225 10.44 23.46 -33.44
C TRP A 225 10.47 24.96 -33.11
N ALA A 226 9.88 25.34 -31.97
CA ALA A 226 9.92 26.69 -31.41
C ALA A 226 11.25 27.04 -30.73
N ARG A 227 12.20 26.10 -30.59
CA ARG A 227 13.51 26.27 -29.95
C ARG A 227 13.42 26.83 -28.52
N LEU A 228 12.46 26.36 -27.74
CA LEU A 228 12.36 26.74 -26.33
C LEU A 228 13.44 26.03 -25.52
N ASP A 229 14.22 26.74 -24.70
CA ASP A 229 15.28 26.13 -23.87
C ASP A 229 14.71 25.13 -22.84
N ASP A 230 13.48 25.37 -22.39
CA ASP A 230 12.74 24.57 -21.40
C ASP A 230 11.83 23.49 -22.05
N TRP A 231 12.06 23.11 -23.31
CA TRP A 231 11.21 22.18 -24.08
C TRP A 231 10.88 20.88 -23.33
N TRP A 232 11.87 20.30 -22.65
CA TRP A 232 11.74 19.05 -21.90
C TRP A 232 10.80 19.18 -20.71
N ARG A 233 10.95 20.26 -19.94
CA ARG A 233 10.09 20.59 -18.79
C ARG A 233 8.64 20.79 -19.24
N ILE A 234 8.40 21.54 -20.31
CA ILE A 234 7.05 21.80 -20.84
C ILE A 234 6.40 20.49 -21.32
N THR A 235 7.16 19.66 -22.03
CA THR A 235 6.73 18.35 -22.51
C THR A 235 6.31 17.45 -21.36
N LEU A 236 7.16 17.32 -20.33
CA LEU A 236 6.87 16.48 -19.16
C LEU A 236 5.70 17.00 -18.32
N LEU A 237 5.55 18.31 -18.16
CA LEU A 237 4.38 18.89 -17.49
C LEU A 237 3.10 18.58 -18.26
N THR A 238 3.15 18.68 -19.59
CA THR A 238 2.02 18.30 -20.46
C THR A 238 1.73 16.81 -20.33
N TRP A 239 2.76 15.96 -20.25
CA TRP A 239 2.62 14.52 -20.05
C TRP A 239 1.99 14.18 -18.71
N PHE A 240 2.45 14.80 -17.63
CA PHE A 240 1.85 14.62 -16.32
C PHE A 240 0.40 15.09 -16.30
N ALA A 241 0.09 16.25 -16.88
CA ALA A 241 -1.26 16.78 -16.96
C ALA A 241 -2.19 15.88 -17.79
N SER A 242 -1.73 15.37 -18.93
CA SER A 242 -2.52 14.49 -19.79
C SER A 242 -2.83 13.14 -19.12
N VAL A 243 -1.86 12.57 -18.40
CA VAL A 243 -2.05 11.36 -17.58
C VAL A 243 -2.99 11.65 -16.41
N THR A 244 -2.88 12.82 -15.77
CA THR A 244 -3.81 13.24 -14.70
C THR A 244 -5.25 13.29 -15.20
N VAL A 245 -5.49 13.93 -16.34
CA VAL A 245 -6.82 14.01 -16.96
C VAL A 245 -7.34 12.61 -17.30
N TYR A 246 -6.48 11.76 -17.86
CA TYR A 246 -6.84 10.37 -18.17
C TYR A 246 -7.17 9.55 -16.91
N TYR A 247 -6.40 9.69 -15.83
CA TYR A 247 -6.66 9.06 -14.54
C TYR A 247 -7.96 9.56 -13.88
N VAL A 248 -8.24 10.87 -13.93
CA VAL A 248 -9.49 11.44 -13.42
C VAL A 248 -10.68 10.90 -14.22
N GLY A 249 -10.57 10.84 -15.55
CA GLY A 249 -11.58 10.22 -16.42
C GLY A 249 -11.78 8.73 -16.12
N TYR A 250 -10.70 7.98 -15.93
CA TYR A 250 -10.73 6.58 -15.49
C TYR A 250 -11.44 6.42 -14.15
N SER A 251 -11.05 7.19 -13.13
CA SER A 251 -11.62 7.16 -11.78
C SER A 251 -13.11 7.52 -11.79
N PHE A 252 -13.51 8.54 -12.55
CA PHE A 252 -14.92 8.90 -12.70
C PHE A 252 -15.68 7.79 -13.41
N GLY A 253 -15.10 7.20 -14.47
CA GLY A 253 -15.68 6.06 -15.16
C GLY A 253 -15.97 4.90 -14.21
N ILE A 254 -14.97 4.47 -13.43
CA ILE A 254 -15.14 3.45 -12.39
C ILE A 254 -16.29 3.80 -11.44
N MET A 255 -16.26 5.00 -10.86
CA MET A 255 -17.26 5.43 -9.88
C MET A 255 -18.66 5.44 -10.50
N TYR A 256 -18.80 5.93 -11.74
CA TYR A 256 -20.05 5.89 -12.48
C TYR A 256 -20.59 4.47 -12.62
N TYR A 257 -19.75 3.49 -12.97
CA TYR A 257 -20.18 2.09 -13.05
C TYR A 257 -20.49 1.47 -11.69
N GLU A 258 -19.78 1.83 -10.62
CA GLU A 258 -20.11 1.40 -9.25
C GLU A 258 -21.50 1.90 -8.83
N VAL A 259 -21.81 3.17 -9.12
CA VAL A 259 -23.12 3.79 -8.87
C VAL A 259 -24.21 3.15 -9.73
N GLN A 260 -23.95 2.96 -11.02
CA GLN A 260 -24.90 2.34 -11.95
C GLN A 260 -25.20 0.88 -11.57
N ALA A 261 -24.17 0.11 -11.18
CA ALA A 261 -24.35 -1.25 -10.69
C ALA A 261 -25.19 -1.29 -9.41
N SER A 262 -24.92 -0.36 -8.48
CA SER A 262 -25.70 -0.23 -7.24
C SER A 262 -27.15 0.14 -7.53
N TRP A 263 -27.38 1.06 -8.47
CA TRP A 263 -28.71 1.45 -8.95
C TRP A 263 -29.51 0.25 -9.46
N LEU A 264 -28.92 -0.52 -10.36
CA LEU A 264 -29.56 -1.70 -10.93
C LEU A 264 -29.92 -2.73 -9.84
N MET A 265 -29.00 -3.00 -8.92
CA MET A 265 -29.23 -3.92 -7.81
C MET A 265 -30.37 -3.46 -6.88
N LEU A 266 -30.42 -2.16 -6.58
CA LEU A 266 -31.47 -1.60 -5.74
C LEU A 266 -32.84 -1.58 -6.42
N GLN A 267 -32.89 -1.47 -7.75
CA GLN A 267 -34.15 -1.66 -8.48
C GLN A 267 -34.69 -3.08 -8.33
N VAL A 268 -33.82 -4.09 -8.38
CA VAL A 268 -34.22 -5.50 -8.18
C VAL A 268 -34.70 -5.74 -6.75
N LEU A 269 -34.03 -5.16 -5.75
CA LEU A 269 -34.49 -5.23 -4.36
C LEU A 269 -35.82 -4.48 -4.15
N SER A 270 -36.06 -3.41 -4.90
CA SER A 270 -37.28 -2.62 -4.74
C SER A 270 -38.55 -3.31 -5.23
N THR A 271 -38.40 -4.24 -6.18
CA THR A 271 -39.52 -4.90 -6.83
C THR A 271 -40.04 -6.11 -6.06
N THR A 272 -39.23 -6.64 -5.15
CA THR A 272 -39.68 -7.64 -4.17
C THR A 272 -40.49 -6.99 -3.05
N ASP A 273 -40.30 -5.70 -2.79
CA ASP A 273 -41.09 -4.96 -1.82
C ASP A 273 -42.41 -4.49 -2.47
N THR A 274 -43.56 -4.82 -1.88
CA THR A 274 -44.90 -4.45 -2.35
C THR A 274 -45.19 -2.94 -2.33
N VAL A 275 -44.23 -2.11 -1.91
CA VAL A 275 -44.35 -0.66 -1.82
C VAL A 275 -43.98 -0.05 -3.16
N ALA A 276 -44.97 0.60 -3.80
CA ALA A 276 -44.86 1.26 -5.09
C ALA A 276 -43.49 1.93 -5.30
N ALA A 277 -42.76 1.46 -6.32
CA ALA A 277 -41.40 1.88 -6.62
C ALA A 277 -41.34 3.36 -7.02
N SER A 278 -41.19 4.23 -6.02
CA SER A 278 -40.73 5.61 -6.22
C SER A 278 -39.39 5.57 -6.94
N SER A 279 -39.32 6.12 -8.15
CA SER A 279 -38.11 6.24 -8.96
C SER A 279 -37.20 7.40 -8.53
N SER A 280 -37.49 8.04 -7.38
CA SER A 280 -36.71 9.16 -6.89
C SER A 280 -35.30 8.73 -6.51
N TRP A 281 -34.30 9.51 -6.97
CA TRP A 281 -32.89 9.36 -6.59
C TRP A 281 -32.69 9.31 -5.07
N TRP A 282 -33.49 10.07 -4.31
CA TRP A 282 -33.42 10.06 -2.85
C TRP A 282 -33.85 8.73 -2.24
N THR A 283 -34.87 8.07 -2.78
CA THR A 283 -35.29 6.72 -2.35
C THR A 283 -34.20 5.69 -2.61
N PHE A 284 -33.47 5.83 -3.70
CA PHE A 284 -32.32 4.99 -4.01
C PHE A 284 -31.19 5.17 -2.99
N VAL A 285 -30.77 6.43 -2.74
CA VAL A 285 -29.69 6.72 -1.79
C VAL A 285 -30.05 6.26 -0.39
N THR A 286 -31.29 6.50 0.07
CA THR A 286 -31.70 6.09 1.41
C THR A 286 -31.72 4.59 1.59
N ARG A 287 -32.18 3.83 0.58
CA ARG A 287 -32.11 2.36 0.60
C ARG A 287 -30.67 1.86 0.59
N ALA A 288 -29.80 2.44 -0.24
CA ALA A 288 -28.39 2.05 -0.29
C ALA A 288 -27.71 2.21 1.08
N ILE A 289 -27.94 3.35 1.74
CA ILE A 289 -27.46 3.60 3.10
C ILE A 289 -28.04 2.58 4.07
N ALA A 290 -29.35 2.34 4.05
CA ALA A 290 -30.01 1.39 4.94
C ALA A 290 -29.43 -0.04 4.80
N TYR A 291 -29.27 -0.55 3.58
CA TYR A 291 -28.66 -1.87 3.33
C TYR A 291 -27.19 -1.91 3.75
N ARG A 292 -26.44 -0.84 3.50
CA ARG A 292 -25.03 -0.76 3.93
C ARG A 292 -24.91 -0.84 5.44
N GLN A 293 -25.72 -0.07 6.16
CA GLN A 293 -25.74 -0.06 7.63
C GLN A 293 -26.23 -1.38 8.20
N ALA A 294 -27.27 -1.98 7.58
CA ALA A 294 -27.75 -3.31 7.93
C ALA A 294 -26.66 -4.37 7.79
N TYR A 295 -25.91 -4.36 6.68
CA TYR A 295 -24.81 -5.27 6.46
C TYR A 295 -23.65 -5.05 7.44
N GLN A 296 -23.24 -3.80 7.65
CA GLN A 296 -22.09 -3.44 8.48
C GLN A 296 -22.26 -3.81 9.95
N TYR A 297 -23.43 -3.55 10.51
CA TYR A 297 -23.73 -3.80 11.91
C TYR A 297 -24.49 -5.10 12.14
N SER A 298 -24.63 -5.95 11.11
CA SER A 298 -25.15 -7.30 11.29
C SER A 298 -24.15 -8.18 12.05
N GLY A 299 -24.65 -8.95 13.02
CA GLY A 299 -23.88 -10.03 13.62
C GLY A 299 -23.74 -11.16 12.62
N GLN A 300 -22.50 -11.49 12.27
CA GLN A 300 -22.17 -12.58 11.34
C GLN A 300 -21.41 -13.69 12.08
N SER A 301 -21.76 -14.94 11.82
CA SER A 301 -21.01 -16.12 12.20
C SER A 301 -20.43 -16.79 10.96
N ASP A 302 -19.20 -17.27 11.06
CA ASP A 302 -18.64 -18.16 10.05
C ASP A 302 -18.96 -19.61 10.47
N LEU A 303 -19.47 -20.42 9.55
CA LEU A 303 -19.68 -21.86 9.71
C LEU A 303 -18.76 -22.58 8.70
N VAL A 304 -18.05 -23.60 9.18
CA VAL A 304 -17.26 -24.49 8.33
C VAL A 304 -18.14 -25.68 7.97
N ARG A 305 -18.40 -25.88 6.68
CA ARG A 305 -19.18 -27.02 6.18
C ARG A 305 -18.27 -27.96 5.41
N LEU A 306 -18.25 -29.23 5.83
CA LEU A 306 -17.72 -30.35 5.06
C LEU A 306 -18.88 -30.95 4.27
N SER A 307 -18.68 -31.20 2.98
CA SER A 307 -19.69 -31.76 2.08
C SER A 307 -19.04 -32.84 1.23
N THR A 308 -19.61 -34.03 1.22
CA THR A 308 -19.29 -35.13 0.29
C THR A 308 -19.88 -34.84 -1.08
N ASP A 309 -21.09 -34.26 -1.11
CA ASP A 309 -21.80 -33.97 -2.34
C ASP A 309 -21.57 -32.53 -2.80
N LEU A 310 -21.05 -32.42 -4.02
CA LEU A 310 -20.83 -31.14 -4.68
C LEU A 310 -22.14 -30.52 -5.17
N GLU A 311 -23.18 -31.34 -5.39
CA GLU A 311 -24.48 -30.90 -5.90
C GLU A 311 -25.36 -30.25 -4.81
N ASP A 312 -25.34 -30.80 -3.60
CA ASP A 312 -26.11 -30.25 -2.46
C ASP A 312 -25.61 -28.88 -2.00
N SER A 313 -24.34 -28.56 -2.26
CA SER A 313 -23.77 -27.26 -1.88
C SER A 313 -24.30 -26.06 -2.69
N HIS A 314 -25.05 -26.30 -3.79
CA HIS A 314 -25.44 -25.25 -4.74
C HIS A 314 -26.95 -24.93 -4.83
N HIS A 315 -27.83 -25.66 -4.12
CA HIS A 315 -29.27 -25.40 -4.13
C HIS A 315 -29.89 -25.29 -2.72
N PRO A 316 -29.77 -24.14 -2.01
CA PRO A 316 -30.49 -23.92 -0.76
C PRO A 316 -31.95 -23.43 -0.97
N GLY A 317 -32.59 -23.79 -2.08
CA GLY A 317 -33.90 -23.25 -2.45
C GLY A 317 -34.83 -24.35 -2.96
N VAL A 318 -35.80 -24.71 -2.09
CA VAL A 318 -37.07 -25.39 -2.35
C VAL A 318 -37.05 -26.26 -3.61
N SER A 319 -36.93 -27.58 -3.41
CA SER A 319 -37.40 -28.59 -4.34
C SER A 319 -38.87 -28.28 -4.69
N ILE A 320 -39.09 -27.51 -5.76
CA ILE A 320 -40.40 -27.48 -6.42
C ILE A 320 -40.43 -28.79 -7.21
N LYS A 321 -40.99 -29.84 -6.60
CA LYS A 321 -41.40 -31.03 -7.34
C LYS A 321 -42.26 -30.52 -8.50
N SER A 322 -41.77 -30.65 -9.73
CA SER A 322 -42.59 -30.42 -10.90
C SER A 322 -43.59 -31.56 -10.95
N ASP A 323 -44.81 -31.31 -10.50
CA ASP A 323 -45.96 -32.19 -10.69
C ASP A 323 -46.21 -32.33 -12.20
N GLU A 324 -45.52 -33.28 -12.83
CA GLU A 324 -46.01 -33.90 -14.05
C GLU A 324 -47.17 -34.80 -13.64
N GLY A 325 -48.36 -34.30 -13.92
CA GLY A 325 -49.60 -34.94 -13.56
C GLY A 325 -49.71 -36.34 -14.13
N ASP A 326 -49.99 -37.29 -13.25
CA ASP A 326 -51.08 -38.24 -13.43
C ASP A 326 -51.55 -38.74 -12.04
N ASN A 327 -52.83 -38.49 -11.75
CA ASN A 327 -53.66 -39.09 -10.69
C ASN A 327 -53.61 -38.49 -9.25
N PRO A 328 -54.52 -37.54 -8.91
CA PRO A 328 -54.46 -36.76 -7.66
C PRO A 328 -55.21 -37.37 -6.46
N GLN A 329 -55.24 -38.70 -6.27
CA GLN A 329 -56.13 -39.28 -5.24
C GLN A 329 -55.60 -40.45 -4.41
N LYS A 330 -54.29 -40.71 -4.36
CA LYS A 330 -53.75 -41.81 -3.53
C LYS A 330 -52.63 -41.49 -2.53
N ASN A 331 -51.92 -40.36 -2.64
CA ASN A 331 -50.68 -40.15 -1.87
C ASN A 331 -50.67 -38.98 -0.86
N ILE A 332 -51.84 -38.55 -0.35
CA ILE A 332 -51.88 -37.48 0.66
C ILE A 332 -51.35 -37.96 2.03
N ASN A 333 -51.47 -39.25 2.34
CA ASN A 333 -51.05 -39.77 3.64
C ASN A 333 -49.54 -40.09 3.72
N GLU A 334 -48.88 -40.39 2.60
CA GLU A 334 -47.43 -40.68 2.59
C GLU A 334 -46.60 -39.38 2.66
N GLU A 335 -47.05 -38.29 2.02
CA GLU A 335 -46.37 -36.98 2.15
C GLU A 335 -46.55 -36.36 3.54
N GLU A 336 -47.69 -36.54 4.20
CA GLU A 336 -47.84 -36.10 5.61
C GLU A 336 -46.98 -36.93 6.58
N GLU A 337 -46.75 -38.22 6.30
CA GLU A 337 -45.85 -39.07 7.11
C GLU A 337 -44.37 -38.77 6.86
N GLU A 338 -43.95 -38.52 5.61
CA GLU A 338 -42.58 -38.08 5.31
C GLU A 338 -42.29 -36.69 5.91
N GLU A 339 -43.22 -35.73 5.80
CA GLU A 339 -43.04 -34.39 6.37
C GLU A 339 -43.06 -34.41 7.91
N ALA A 340 -43.81 -35.33 8.51
CA ALA A 340 -43.81 -35.54 9.96
C ALA A 340 -42.52 -36.24 10.44
N GLN A 341 -42.02 -37.24 9.71
CA GLN A 341 -40.75 -37.90 10.02
C GLN A 341 -39.55 -37.00 9.79
N GLU A 342 -39.57 -36.13 8.78
CA GLU A 342 -38.50 -35.16 8.54
C GLU A 342 -38.51 -34.08 9.65
N LYS A 343 -39.69 -33.59 10.07
CA LYS A 343 -39.81 -32.69 11.23
C LYS A 343 -39.38 -33.35 12.54
N GLU A 344 -39.75 -34.60 12.76
CA GLU A 344 -39.37 -35.35 13.97
C GLU A 344 -37.88 -35.72 13.96
N ALA A 345 -37.28 -35.98 12.79
CA ALA A 345 -35.83 -36.16 12.64
C ALA A 345 -35.05 -34.86 12.81
N GLU A 346 -35.60 -33.72 12.37
CA GLU A 346 -34.99 -32.39 12.58
C GLU A 346 -35.13 -31.91 14.04
N GLU A 347 -36.23 -32.25 14.72
CA GLU A 347 -36.45 -31.96 16.14
C GLU A 347 -35.65 -32.88 17.08
N ASN A 348 -35.38 -34.13 16.67
CA ASN A 348 -34.58 -35.10 17.43
C ASN A 348 -33.10 -35.18 17.03
N ALA A 349 -32.67 -34.50 15.96
CA ALA A 349 -31.25 -34.40 15.63
C ALA A 349 -30.53 -33.78 16.82
N PRO A 350 -29.53 -34.46 17.43
CA PRO A 350 -28.79 -33.88 18.53
C PRO A 350 -28.24 -32.53 18.04
N GLU A 351 -28.55 -31.45 18.78
CA GLU A 351 -27.91 -30.15 18.58
C GLU A 351 -26.40 -30.37 18.75
N THR A 352 -25.72 -30.79 17.68
CA THR A 352 -24.28 -30.72 17.59
C THR A 352 -23.99 -29.25 17.87
N PRO A 353 -23.22 -28.92 18.92
CA PRO A 353 -23.02 -27.54 19.30
C PRO A 353 -22.40 -26.84 18.12
N GLN A 354 -23.23 -26.13 17.34
CA GLN A 354 -22.78 -25.35 16.21
C GLN A 354 -21.84 -24.33 16.81
N GLN A 355 -20.56 -24.55 16.61
CA GLN A 355 -19.53 -23.72 17.19
C GLN A 355 -19.49 -22.42 16.39
N TYR A 356 -20.44 -21.52 16.69
CA TYR A 356 -20.53 -20.22 16.08
C TYR A 356 -19.20 -19.49 16.33
N GLY A 357 -18.48 -19.19 15.24
CA GLY A 357 -17.22 -18.46 15.33
C GLY A 357 -17.40 -17.14 16.09
N HIS A 358 -16.34 -16.71 16.78
CA HIS A 358 -16.36 -15.47 17.56
C HIS A 358 -16.86 -14.28 16.72
N PRO A 359 -17.83 -13.50 17.21
CA PRO A 359 -18.35 -12.33 16.51
C PRO A 359 -17.23 -11.30 16.30
N ASN A 360 -17.37 -10.45 15.27
CA ASN A 360 -16.47 -9.30 15.14
C ASN A 360 -16.63 -8.36 16.37
N TRP A 361 -15.68 -7.45 16.59
CA TRP A 361 -15.68 -6.59 17.78
C TRP A 361 -16.98 -5.77 17.96
N TRP A 362 -17.60 -5.35 16.84
CA TRP A 362 -18.94 -4.77 16.85
C TRP A 362 -19.98 -5.76 17.36
N GLY A 363 -19.96 -7.00 16.88
CA GLY A 363 -20.79 -8.09 17.35
C GLY A 363 -20.68 -8.32 18.86
N TYR A 364 -19.50 -8.17 19.46
CA TYR A 364 -19.35 -8.18 20.92
C TYR A 364 -20.08 -7.01 21.61
N LEU A 365 -19.94 -5.79 21.09
CA LEU A 365 -20.71 -4.62 21.55
C LEU A 365 -22.23 -4.83 21.39
N THR A 366 -22.66 -5.46 20.29
CA THR A 366 -24.08 -5.75 20.04
C THR A 366 -24.62 -6.83 20.98
N LEU A 367 -23.87 -7.90 21.22
CA LEU A 367 -24.24 -8.97 22.14
C LEU A 367 -24.29 -8.48 23.58
N TRP A 368 -23.33 -7.62 23.97
CA TRP A 368 -23.34 -6.97 25.26
C TRP A 368 -24.55 -6.04 25.40
N GLY A 369 -24.87 -5.24 24.37
CA GLY A 369 -26.08 -4.41 24.33
C GLY A 369 -27.38 -5.21 24.46
N ILE A 370 -27.47 -6.37 23.80
CA ILE A 370 -28.62 -7.29 23.89
C ILE A 370 -28.73 -7.88 25.31
N GLN A 371 -27.62 -8.34 25.90
CA GLN A 371 -27.61 -8.88 27.26
C GLN A 371 -27.95 -7.84 28.33
N CYS A 372 -27.51 -6.59 28.16
CA CYS A 372 -27.86 -5.48 29.06
C CYS A 372 -29.33 -5.06 28.95
N CYS A 373 -29.91 -5.05 27.74
CA CYS A 373 -31.31 -4.70 27.54
C CYS A 373 -32.29 -5.79 28.01
N GLY A 374 -31.91 -7.08 27.94
CA GLY A 374 -32.76 -8.21 28.35
C GLY A 374 -33.17 -8.22 29.83
N LYS A 375 -32.45 -7.51 30.70
CA LYS A 375 -32.79 -7.38 32.12
C LYS A 375 -33.79 -6.24 32.43
N CYS A 376 -34.05 -5.34 31.48
CA CYS A 376 -35.07 -4.30 31.63
C CYS A 376 -36.37 -4.78 30.96
N GLY A 377 -37.23 -5.48 31.70
CA GLY A 377 -38.48 -6.10 31.24
C GLY A 377 -39.59 -5.16 30.72
N LYS A 378 -39.25 -4.02 30.10
CA LYS A 378 -40.20 -3.18 29.35
C LYS A 378 -40.09 -3.54 27.86
N LYS A 379 -41.25 -3.58 27.17
CA LYS A 379 -41.40 -3.83 25.72
C LYS A 379 -40.74 -2.73 24.85
N GLY A 380 -39.46 -2.45 25.06
CA GLY A 380 -38.67 -1.60 24.19
C GLY A 380 -38.35 -2.34 22.90
N HIS A 381 -38.46 -1.67 21.76
CA HIS A 381 -38.01 -2.21 20.48
C HIS A 381 -36.54 -2.61 20.61
N SER A 382 -36.24 -3.90 20.44
CA SER A 382 -34.86 -4.39 20.48
C SER A 382 -34.07 -3.68 19.39
N LEU A 383 -32.93 -3.08 19.75
CA LEU A 383 -32.04 -2.39 18.81
C LEU A 383 -31.50 -3.34 17.73
N PHE A 384 -31.43 -4.63 18.05
CA PHE A 384 -31.08 -5.72 17.14
C PHE A 384 -32.20 -6.75 17.08
N GLN A 385 -32.54 -7.18 15.88
CA GLN A 385 -33.44 -8.29 15.64
C GLN A 385 -32.61 -9.57 15.50
N LYS A 386 -32.89 -10.58 16.32
CA LYS A 386 -32.34 -11.93 16.12
C LYS A 386 -32.95 -12.51 14.83
N VAL A 387 -32.10 -12.99 13.93
CA VAL A 387 -32.50 -13.68 12.71
C VAL A 387 -32.58 -15.17 13.05
N SER A 388 -33.79 -15.72 13.06
CA SER A 388 -34.05 -17.12 13.42
C SER A 388 -34.99 -17.72 12.38
N PRO A 389 -34.56 -18.72 11.58
CA PRO A 389 -33.20 -19.31 11.59
C PRO A 389 -32.12 -18.33 11.08
N PRO A 390 -30.83 -18.53 11.40
CA PRO A 390 -29.73 -17.72 10.86
C PRO A 390 -29.75 -17.69 9.33
N GLU A 391 -29.58 -16.50 8.74
CA GLU A 391 -29.70 -16.31 7.30
C GLU A 391 -28.33 -16.43 6.62
N ARG A 392 -28.18 -17.36 5.67
CA ARG A 392 -26.93 -17.54 4.92
C ARG A 392 -26.63 -16.29 4.07
N VAL A 393 -25.43 -15.75 4.22
CA VAL A 393 -24.90 -14.61 3.45
C VAL A 393 -23.92 -15.15 2.41
N PRO A 394 -24.34 -15.34 1.16
CA PRO A 394 -23.50 -15.94 0.14
C PRO A 394 -22.27 -15.07 -0.14
N SER A 395 -21.17 -15.74 -0.47
CA SER A 395 -19.93 -15.04 -0.77
C SER A 395 -20.02 -14.35 -2.14
N LEU A 396 -19.25 -13.28 -2.38
CA LEU A 396 -19.30 -12.59 -3.67
C LEU A 396 -18.95 -13.53 -4.84
N TYR A 397 -17.95 -14.39 -4.68
CA TYR A 397 -17.57 -15.37 -5.69
C TYR A 397 -18.59 -16.49 -5.87
N GLU A 398 -19.37 -16.81 -4.83
CA GLU A 398 -20.45 -17.78 -4.91
C GLU A 398 -21.62 -17.23 -5.71
N LEU A 399 -22.04 -15.99 -5.42
CA LEU A 399 -23.05 -15.28 -6.20
C LEU A 399 -22.66 -15.16 -7.68
N LEU A 400 -21.37 -14.95 -7.94
CA LEU A 400 -20.83 -14.83 -9.29
C LEU A 400 -20.58 -16.19 -9.96
N GLY A 401 -20.76 -17.31 -9.24
CA GLY A 401 -20.49 -18.65 -9.77
C GLY A 401 -19.01 -18.93 -10.07
N THR A 402 -18.09 -18.14 -9.50
CA THR A 402 -16.64 -18.22 -9.72
C THR A 402 -15.90 -18.69 -8.46
N ARG A 403 -16.53 -19.54 -7.65
CA ARG A 403 -15.90 -20.10 -6.45
C ARG A 403 -14.66 -20.88 -6.91
N GLN A 404 -13.49 -20.47 -6.44
CA GLN A 404 -12.25 -21.12 -6.85
C GLN A 404 -12.08 -22.39 -6.02
N PHE A 405 -11.84 -23.51 -6.71
CA PHE A 405 -11.43 -24.75 -6.05
C PHE A 405 -9.91 -24.71 -5.87
N VAL A 406 -9.43 -25.06 -4.69
CA VAL A 406 -8.00 -25.24 -4.43
C VAL A 406 -7.75 -26.73 -4.28
N THR A 407 -7.03 -27.28 -5.24
CA THR A 407 -6.67 -28.70 -5.36
C THR A 407 -5.15 -28.85 -5.31
N ARG A 408 -4.64 -30.07 -5.16
CA ARG A 408 -3.19 -30.33 -5.23
C ARG A 408 -2.54 -29.83 -6.52
N HIS A 409 -3.30 -29.77 -7.62
CA HIS A 409 -2.78 -29.45 -8.95
C HIS A 409 -2.78 -27.95 -9.27
N ASN A 410 -3.69 -27.17 -8.66
CA ASN A 410 -3.81 -25.74 -8.95
C ASN A 410 -3.38 -24.83 -7.78
N TRP A 411 -2.90 -25.46 -6.70
CA TRP A 411 -2.26 -24.83 -5.57
C TRP A 411 -1.06 -23.98 -6.03
N SER A 412 -0.93 -22.80 -5.45
CA SER A 412 0.28 -22.00 -5.59
C SER A 412 0.51 -21.20 -4.32
N LEU A 413 1.77 -20.90 -4.03
CA LEU A 413 2.14 -20.05 -2.91
C LEU A 413 1.45 -18.70 -3.01
N GLU A 414 1.32 -18.09 -4.19
CA GLU A 414 0.62 -16.80 -4.34
C GLU A 414 -0.86 -16.87 -3.93
N LYS A 415 -1.61 -17.87 -4.44
CA LYS A 415 -3.05 -18.01 -4.17
C LYS A 415 -3.35 -18.20 -2.70
N LEU A 416 -2.49 -18.92 -1.99
CA LEU A 416 -2.60 -19.02 -0.55
C LEU A 416 -1.92 -17.81 0.11
N PHE A 417 -0.61 -17.63 0.07
CA PHE A 417 0.14 -16.59 0.81
C PHE A 417 -0.36 -15.14 0.59
N CYS A 418 -0.55 -14.70 -0.66
CA CYS A 418 -0.78 -13.28 -0.96
C CYS A 418 -2.25 -12.85 -0.91
N SER A 419 -3.19 -13.80 -0.92
CA SER A 419 -4.62 -13.49 -1.08
C SER A 419 -5.45 -13.88 0.14
N THR A 420 -5.30 -13.11 1.23
CA THR A 420 -6.05 -13.31 2.48
C THR A 420 -7.56 -13.38 2.27
N HIS A 421 -8.08 -12.68 1.25
CA HIS A 421 -9.51 -12.59 0.97
C HIS A 421 -10.02 -13.69 0.03
N GLN A 422 -9.19 -14.22 -0.90
CA GLN A 422 -9.61 -15.37 -1.72
C GLN A 422 -9.64 -16.66 -0.91
N ARG A 423 -8.77 -16.82 0.11
CA ARG A 423 -8.76 -18.00 0.98
C ARG A 423 -10.11 -18.32 1.61
N LEU A 424 -10.80 -17.32 2.17
CA LEU A 424 -12.09 -17.51 2.84
C LEU A 424 -13.23 -17.85 1.89
N GLN A 425 -13.00 -17.79 0.58
CA GLN A 425 -14.04 -17.95 -0.43
C GLN A 425 -13.73 -19.08 -1.40
N ALA A 426 -12.55 -19.70 -1.28
CA ALA A 426 -12.17 -20.88 -2.03
C ALA A 426 -12.75 -22.14 -1.36
N VAL A 427 -13.13 -23.11 -2.19
CA VAL A 427 -13.47 -24.46 -1.74
C VAL A 427 -12.19 -25.29 -1.77
N THR A 428 -11.76 -25.77 -0.62
CA THR A 428 -10.56 -26.61 -0.56
C THR A 428 -11.00 -28.07 -0.63
N VAL A 429 -10.37 -28.84 -1.53
CA VAL A 429 -10.59 -30.29 -1.58
C VAL A 429 -9.75 -30.91 -0.48
N VAL A 430 -10.41 -31.52 0.49
CA VAL A 430 -9.80 -32.06 1.70
C VAL A 430 -9.55 -33.56 1.61
N GLN A 431 -10.46 -34.28 0.95
CA GLN A 431 -10.35 -35.72 0.70
C GLN A 431 -10.60 -36.03 -0.79
N GLY A 432 -10.07 -37.17 -1.25
CA GLY A 432 -10.14 -37.63 -2.64
C GLY A 432 -8.84 -37.38 -3.42
N PRO A 433 -8.75 -37.85 -4.68
CA PRO A 433 -7.51 -37.84 -5.46
C PRO A 433 -6.98 -36.42 -5.75
N ALA A 434 -7.83 -35.39 -5.68
CA ALA A 434 -7.46 -33.99 -5.87
C ALA A 434 -7.18 -33.23 -4.56
N ALA A 435 -7.27 -33.90 -3.41
CA ALA A 435 -7.08 -33.32 -2.08
C ALA A 435 -5.72 -32.64 -1.95
N LEU A 436 -5.68 -31.53 -1.21
CA LEU A 436 -4.43 -30.83 -0.96
C LEU A 436 -3.46 -31.73 -0.19
N HIS A 437 -2.23 -31.85 -0.66
CA HIS A 437 -1.25 -32.65 0.05
C HIS A 437 -0.87 -31.96 1.38
N PRO A 438 -0.72 -32.68 2.51
CA PRO A 438 -0.31 -32.11 3.79
C PRO A 438 0.96 -31.23 3.67
N ALA A 439 1.93 -31.66 2.87
CA ALA A 439 3.14 -30.88 2.57
C ALA A 439 2.87 -29.52 1.90
N GLN A 440 1.84 -29.40 1.05
CA GLN A 440 1.45 -28.12 0.43
C GLN A 440 0.82 -27.16 1.46
N MET A 441 0.03 -27.70 2.39
CA MET A 441 -0.51 -26.92 3.51
C MET A 441 0.61 -26.42 4.43
N VAL A 442 1.54 -27.31 4.82
CA VAL A 442 2.72 -26.97 5.63
C VAL A 442 3.59 -25.95 4.90
N SER A 443 3.85 -26.11 3.60
CA SER A 443 4.59 -25.14 2.79
C SER A 443 3.91 -23.76 2.78
N SER A 444 2.58 -23.71 2.70
CA SER A 444 1.82 -22.46 2.77
C SER A 444 1.93 -21.77 4.15
N LEU A 445 1.94 -22.57 5.23
CA LEU A 445 2.10 -22.07 6.60
C LEU A 445 3.53 -21.56 6.84
N ILE A 446 4.55 -22.30 6.39
CA ILE A 446 5.96 -21.89 6.44
C ILE A 446 6.17 -20.61 5.63
N CYS A 447 5.66 -20.55 4.39
CA CYS A 447 5.75 -19.34 3.57
C CYS A 447 5.04 -18.14 4.25
N THR A 448 3.91 -18.39 4.93
CA THR A 448 3.23 -17.36 5.73
C THR A 448 4.09 -16.85 6.88
N ALA A 449 4.71 -17.76 7.64
CA ALA A 449 5.61 -17.43 8.73
C ALA A 449 6.87 -16.69 8.23
N VAL A 450 7.51 -17.18 7.16
CA VAL A 450 8.67 -16.57 6.53
C VAL A 450 8.33 -15.18 6.00
N GLY A 451 7.22 -15.01 5.29
CA GLY A 451 6.83 -13.72 4.74
C GLY A 451 6.44 -12.69 5.80
N ILE A 452 5.85 -13.12 6.92
CA ILE A 452 5.69 -12.27 8.12
C ILE A 452 7.07 -11.90 8.68
N GLY A 453 7.95 -12.89 8.85
CA GLY A 453 9.32 -12.69 9.34
C GLY A 453 10.09 -11.69 8.48
N LEU A 454 10.00 -11.79 7.15
CA LEU A 454 10.65 -10.86 6.22
C LEU A 454 10.08 -9.44 6.31
N VAL A 455 8.76 -9.26 6.48
CA VAL A 455 8.19 -7.93 6.68
C VAL A 455 8.64 -7.34 8.02
N ILE A 456 8.64 -8.13 9.10
CA ILE A 456 9.16 -7.70 10.40
C ILE A 456 10.63 -7.36 10.30
N LEU A 457 11.45 -8.22 9.67
CA LEU A 457 12.87 -7.99 9.46
C LEU A 457 13.12 -6.76 8.60
N LEU A 458 12.31 -6.50 7.57
CA LEU A 458 12.44 -5.30 6.74
C LEU A 458 12.08 -4.04 7.54
N CYS A 459 11.02 -4.07 8.35
CA CYS A 459 10.65 -2.96 9.22
C CYS A 459 11.70 -2.73 10.32
N VAL A 460 12.18 -3.80 10.97
CA VAL A 460 13.26 -3.74 11.96
C VAL A 460 14.54 -3.25 11.31
N ALA A 461 14.91 -3.75 10.13
CA ALA A 461 16.08 -3.28 9.40
C ALA A 461 15.93 -1.80 9.03
N GLY A 462 14.73 -1.35 8.62
CA GLY A 462 14.44 0.07 8.40
C GLY A 462 14.55 0.91 9.67
N LEU A 463 14.07 0.41 10.82
CA LEU A 463 14.15 1.10 12.11
C LEU A 463 15.57 1.15 12.67
N VAL A 464 16.31 0.05 12.56
CA VAL A 464 17.74 -0.03 12.86
C VAL A 464 18.53 0.88 11.91
N TRP A 465 18.16 0.92 10.63
CA TRP A 465 18.69 1.86 9.65
C TRP A 465 18.26 3.31 9.90
N MET A 466 17.25 3.58 10.73
CA MET A 466 16.94 4.94 11.19
C MET A 466 17.54 5.23 12.56
N GLU A 467 18.35 4.31 13.12
CA GLU A 467 18.92 4.39 14.47
C GLU A 467 17.92 4.70 15.57
N SER A 468 16.64 4.32 15.36
CA SER A 468 15.63 4.49 16.39
C SER A 468 16.08 3.74 17.65
N SER A 469 15.91 4.34 18.83
CA SER A 469 16.29 3.72 20.09
C SER A 469 15.79 2.29 20.16
N VAL A 470 16.57 1.36 20.71
CA VAL A 470 16.22 -0.07 20.71
C VAL A 470 14.81 -0.31 21.26
N GLY A 471 14.39 0.48 22.26
CA GLY A 471 13.02 0.44 22.80
C GLY A 471 11.93 0.83 21.78
N THR A 472 12.12 1.93 21.04
CA THR A 472 11.17 2.38 20.00
C THR A 472 11.15 1.44 18.80
N ALA A 473 12.31 0.94 18.38
CA ALA A 473 12.44 -0.07 17.34
C ALA A 473 11.66 -1.35 17.70
N ILE A 474 11.84 -1.85 18.92
CA ILE A 474 11.15 -3.05 19.42
C ILE A 474 9.65 -2.78 19.52
N LEU A 475 9.22 -1.66 20.09
CA LEU A 475 7.80 -1.34 20.23
C LEU A 475 7.11 -1.26 18.87
N LEU A 476 7.69 -0.53 17.91
CA LEU A 476 7.11 -0.38 16.58
C LEU A 476 7.16 -1.71 15.81
N ALA A 477 8.24 -2.48 15.92
CA ALA A 477 8.31 -3.83 15.37
C ALA A 477 7.25 -4.74 15.97
N VAL A 478 6.99 -4.66 17.28
CA VAL A 478 5.92 -5.41 17.96
C VAL A 478 4.55 -4.95 17.49
N LEU A 479 4.32 -3.65 17.27
CA LEU A 479 3.04 -3.14 16.77
C LEU A 479 2.81 -3.51 15.30
N ILE A 480 3.84 -3.43 14.46
CA ILE A 480 3.79 -3.85 13.05
C ILE A 480 3.60 -5.36 12.98
N ALA A 481 4.35 -6.11 13.78
CA ALA A 481 4.16 -7.55 13.94
C ALA A 481 2.74 -7.81 14.42
N PHE A 482 2.24 -7.14 15.45
CA PHE A 482 0.89 -7.36 15.94
C PHE A 482 -0.17 -7.05 14.87
N GLY A 483 -0.05 -5.94 14.13
CA GLY A 483 -0.96 -5.58 13.04
C GLY A 483 -0.91 -6.57 11.86
N CYS A 484 0.28 -6.88 11.37
CA CYS A 484 0.48 -7.79 10.22
C CYS A 484 0.23 -9.25 10.60
N CYS A 485 0.66 -9.66 11.80
CA CYS A 485 0.51 -10.99 12.34
C CYS A 485 -0.92 -11.24 12.76
N LEU A 486 -1.66 -10.35 13.43
CA LEU A 486 -3.02 -10.71 13.89
C LEU A 486 -3.92 -11.17 12.74
N GLY A 487 -3.96 -10.41 11.64
CA GLY A 487 -4.77 -10.75 10.48
C GLY A 487 -4.30 -12.04 9.80
N ARG A 488 -2.98 -12.19 9.62
CA ARG A 488 -2.40 -13.38 8.98
C ARG A 488 -2.42 -14.61 9.89
N TRP A 489 -2.23 -14.45 11.18
CA TRP A 489 -2.28 -15.47 12.23
C TRP A 489 -3.67 -16.05 12.36
N GLN A 490 -4.71 -15.22 12.36
CA GLN A 490 -6.08 -15.71 12.30
C GLN A 490 -6.31 -16.58 11.05
N SER A 491 -5.74 -16.18 9.90
CA SER A 491 -5.80 -17.01 8.68
C SER A 491 -4.99 -18.30 8.82
N SER A 492 -3.77 -18.26 9.37
CA SER A 492 -2.93 -19.43 9.59
C SER A 492 -3.53 -20.39 10.60
N ARG A 493 -4.15 -19.90 11.68
CA ARG A 493 -4.84 -20.71 12.67
C ARG A 493 -5.99 -21.49 12.04
N ARG A 494 -6.79 -20.86 11.18
CA ARG A 494 -7.86 -21.53 10.43
C ARG A 494 -7.30 -22.61 9.48
N LEU A 495 -6.20 -22.33 8.79
CA LEU A 495 -5.54 -23.32 7.93
C LEU A 495 -4.96 -24.50 8.73
N TYR A 496 -4.43 -24.22 9.93
CA TYR A 496 -3.92 -25.26 10.83
C TYR A 496 -5.05 -26.12 11.38
N GLN A 497 -6.19 -25.52 11.75
CA GLN A 497 -7.38 -26.28 12.15
C GLN A 497 -7.86 -27.20 11.02
N LEU A 498 -7.87 -26.71 9.78
CA LEU A 498 -8.15 -27.54 8.61
C LEU A 498 -7.15 -28.70 8.49
N TYR A 499 -5.85 -28.42 8.59
CA TYR A 499 -4.80 -29.44 8.55
C TYR A 499 -5.00 -30.52 9.62
N GLN A 500 -5.34 -30.13 10.85
CA GLN A 500 -5.61 -31.08 11.94
C GLN A 500 -6.81 -31.99 11.63
N HIS A 501 -7.87 -31.44 11.03
CA HIS A 501 -9.01 -32.24 10.59
C HIS A 501 -8.61 -33.24 9.49
N VAL A 502 -7.86 -32.81 8.47
CA VAL A 502 -7.39 -33.70 7.39
C VAL A 502 -6.54 -34.84 7.95
N GLN A 503 -5.64 -34.52 8.89
CA GLN A 503 -4.74 -35.51 9.48
C GLN A 503 -5.51 -36.53 10.32
N GLN A 504 -6.46 -36.06 11.15
CA GLN A 504 -7.27 -36.93 11.99
C GLN A 504 -8.09 -37.92 11.14
N GLU A 505 -8.64 -37.48 10.01
CA GLU A 505 -9.36 -38.34 9.07
C GLU A 505 -8.43 -39.38 8.42
N HIS A 506 -7.28 -38.95 7.93
CA HIS A 506 -6.28 -39.84 7.32
C HIS A 506 -5.83 -40.94 8.29
N ASP A 507 -5.62 -40.59 9.55
CA ASP A 507 -5.22 -41.54 10.59
C ASP A 507 -6.37 -42.52 10.91
N THR A 508 -7.64 -42.07 10.92
CA THR A 508 -8.80 -42.98 11.08
C THR A 508 -9.01 -43.92 9.89
N THR A 509 -8.83 -43.45 8.65
CA THR A 509 -8.96 -44.31 7.47
C THR A 509 -7.84 -45.34 7.41
N ALA A 510 -6.61 -44.94 7.73
CA ALA A 510 -5.47 -45.86 7.81
C ALA A 510 -5.64 -46.91 8.92
N ALA A 511 -6.21 -46.53 10.07
CA ALA A 511 -6.51 -47.46 11.16
C ALA A 511 -7.63 -48.44 10.80
N SER A 512 -8.68 -48.00 10.09
CA SER A 512 -9.79 -48.88 9.67
C SER A 512 -9.35 -49.90 8.62
N GLY A 513 -8.49 -49.53 7.68
CA GLY A 513 -8.00 -50.43 6.63
C GLY A 513 -7.00 -51.50 7.11
N MET A 514 -6.42 -51.35 8.30
CA MET A 514 -5.52 -52.36 8.89
C MET A 514 -6.26 -53.44 9.68
N VAL A 515 -7.53 -53.24 10.07
CA VAL A 515 -8.27 -54.20 10.91
C VAL A 515 -8.91 -55.33 10.08
N GLU A 516 -9.00 -55.19 8.75
CA GLU A 516 -9.73 -56.14 7.89
C GLU A 516 -8.86 -57.20 7.21
N LYS A 517 -7.59 -57.37 7.62
CA LYS A 517 -6.63 -58.26 6.91
C LYS A 517 -6.08 -59.46 7.67
N ASP A 518 -6.52 -59.75 8.90
CA ASP A 518 -5.86 -60.75 9.76
C ASP A 518 -6.68 -62.01 10.12
N ASP A 519 -7.86 -62.28 9.54
CA ASP A 519 -8.72 -63.40 10.00
C ASP A 519 -8.83 -64.64 9.09
N ASP A 520 -8.12 -64.75 7.95
CA ASP A 520 -8.20 -65.94 7.07
C ASP A 520 -6.83 -66.61 6.83
N ASN A 521 -6.27 -67.29 7.84
CA ASN A 521 -5.28 -68.35 7.62
C ASN A 521 -5.14 -69.26 8.85
N ASP A 522 -5.96 -70.31 8.88
CA ASP A 522 -5.66 -71.55 9.61
C ASP A 522 -6.02 -72.76 8.71
N ASP A 523 -5.20 -73.80 8.82
CA ASP A 523 -5.31 -75.17 8.26
C ASP A 523 -4.75 -75.44 6.84
N GLU A 524 -3.51 -75.94 6.75
CA GLU A 524 -3.26 -77.39 6.60
C GLU A 524 -1.74 -77.71 6.57
N ALA A 525 -1.36 -78.78 7.27
CA ALA A 525 -0.01 -79.30 7.36
C ALA A 525 0.10 -80.64 6.61
N VAL A 526 1.04 -80.81 5.68
CA VAL A 526 1.62 -82.12 5.31
C VAL A 526 3.10 -82.00 4.90
N ASP A 527 3.81 -83.01 5.39
CA ASP A 527 5.23 -83.38 5.42
C ASP A 527 5.96 -83.57 4.06
N GLY A 528 7.30 -83.51 4.08
CA GLY A 528 8.14 -84.32 3.17
C GLY A 528 9.19 -83.64 2.25
N GLN A 529 10.45 -83.66 2.71
CA GLN A 529 11.72 -83.96 1.99
C GLN A 529 12.31 -83.04 0.88
N GLU A 530 13.53 -82.55 1.19
CA GLU A 530 14.70 -82.21 0.35
C GLU A 530 15.15 -83.31 -0.66
N PRO A 531 16.17 -83.10 -1.53
CA PRO A 531 16.79 -81.87 -2.07
C PRO A 531 17.04 -81.94 -3.60
N ASP A 532 17.78 -80.95 -4.14
CA ASP A 532 18.71 -81.02 -5.29
C ASP A 532 18.45 -80.14 -6.54
N ASN A 533 19.32 -79.13 -6.65
CA ASN A 533 20.37 -79.00 -7.66
C ASN A 533 20.04 -78.36 -9.04
N ASN A 534 20.79 -77.27 -9.29
CA ASN A 534 21.38 -76.83 -10.57
C ASN A 534 20.50 -76.44 -11.78
N GLY A 535 20.71 -75.19 -12.22
CA GLY A 535 21.40 -74.96 -13.49
C GLY A 535 20.57 -74.71 -14.76
N ASN A 536 20.68 -73.47 -15.25
CA ASN A 536 20.80 -73.06 -16.66
C ASN A 536 19.68 -73.30 -17.69
N ASN A 537 19.32 -72.17 -18.32
CA ASN A 537 19.15 -71.93 -19.77
C ASN A 537 17.87 -72.33 -20.53
N VAL A 538 17.36 -71.28 -21.20
CA VAL A 538 16.88 -71.22 -22.60
C VAL A 538 15.43 -71.60 -22.91
N LYS A 539 14.72 -70.56 -23.40
CA LYS A 539 13.67 -70.49 -24.45
C LYS A 539 12.73 -71.68 -24.63
N ALA A 540 11.44 -71.42 -24.55
CA ALA A 540 10.50 -71.56 -25.67
C ALA A 540 9.16 -70.89 -25.33
N GLU A 541 8.50 -70.39 -26.38
CA GLU A 541 7.15 -69.86 -26.42
C GLU A 541 6.13 -70.85 -25.86
N GLU A 542 5.18 -70.36 -25.06
CA GLU A 542 3.87 -70.99 -24.92
C GLU A 542 2.83 -69.89 -24.66
N ASP A 543 1.97 -69.65 -25.65
CA ASP A 543 0.75 -68.87 -25.54
C ASP A 543 -0.17 -69.53 -24.51
N GLN A 544 -0.44 -68.85 -23.40
CA GLN A 544 -1.55 -69.18 -22.50
C GLN A 544 -2.39 -67.93 -22.28
N ASP A 545 -3.58 -67.95 -22.88
CA ASP A 545 -4.72 -67.12 -22.53
C ASP A 545 -5.06 -67.34 -21.05
N ILE A 546 -4.81 -66.31 -20.23
CA ILE A 546 -5.37 -66.17 -18.88
C ILE A 546 -6.35 -65.00 -18.96
N ASP A 547 -7.61 -65.34 -19.24
CA ASP A 547 -8.78 -64.51 -18.96
C ASP A 547 -9.03 -64.48 -17.43
N GLU A 548 -9.67 -63.39 -16.97
CA GLU A 548 -10.06 -63.05 -15.58
C GLU A 548 -8.99 -62.32 -14.75
N GLN A 549 -8.73 -61.06 -15.12
CA GLN A 549 -8.43 -60.02 -14.12
C GLN A 549 -9.76 -59.53 -13.54
N ASP A 550 -10.07 -59.93 -12.31
CA ASP A 550 -11.03 -59.24 -11.46
C ASP A 550 -10.58 -57.78 -11.34
N TYR A 551 -11.24 -56.90 -12.08
CA TYR A 551 -11.17 -55.47 -11.82
C TYR A 551 -11.90 -55.26 -10.50
N GLU A 552 -11.15 -55.21 -9.39
CA GLU A 552 -11.63 -54.57 -8.18
C GLU A 552 -12.12 -53.18 -8.60
N GLU A 553 -13.45 -52.98 -8.59
CA GLU A 553 -14.03 -51.66 -8.69
C GLU A 553 -13.51 -50.89 -7.47
N GLU A 554 -12.38 -50.19 -7.62
CA GLU A 554 -11.89 -49.23 -6.64
C GLU A 554 -13.06 -48.30 -6.34
N GLU A 555 -13.69 -48.47 -5.18
CA GLU A 555 -14.75 -47.57 -4.72
C GLU A 555 -14.21 -46.15 -4.82
N GLU A 556 -14.76 -45.39 -5.75
CA GLU A 556 -14.31 -44.06 -6.08
C GLU A 556 -14.57 -43.17 -4.86
N GLN A 557 -13.53 -43.01 -4.01
CA GLN A 557 -13.66 -42.32 -2.73
C GLN A 557 -14.22 -40.92 -2.96
N ALA A 558 -15.43 -40.69 -2.43
CA ALA A 558 -16.13 -39.42 -2.56
C ALA A 558 -15.23 -38.28 -2.05
N ALA A 559 -14.99 -37.29 -2.89
CA ALA A 559 -14.16 -36.16 -2.52
C ALA A 559 -14.88 -35.28 -1.49
N ILE A 560 -14.26 -35.04 -0.33
CA ILE A 560 -14.80 -34.13 0.68
C ILE A 560 -14.34 -32.70 0.38
N TYR A 561 -15.31 -31.80 0.28
CA TYR A 561 -15.11 -30.38 0.06
C TYR A 561 -15.30 -29.62 1.36
N GLN A 562 -14.31 -28.80 1.72
CA GLN A 562 -14.48 -27.81 2.78
C GLN A 562 -14.84 -26.47 2.18
N SER A 563 -15.95 -25.90 2.65
CA SER A 563 -16.35 -24.54 2.33
C SER A 563 -16.63 -23.72 3.59
N PHE A 564 -16.25 -22.44 3.53
CA PHE A 564 -16.61 -21.47 4.55
C PHE A 564 -17.91 -20.80 4.14
N GLU A 565 -18.91 -20.89 5.01
CA GLU A 565 -20.20 -20.24 4.86
C GLU A 565 -20.34 -19.14 5.91
N LYS A 566 -21.02 -18.05 5.55
CA LYS A 566 -21.30 -16.97 6.48
C LYS A 566 -22.78 -16.95 6.76
N TYR A 567 -23.16 -16.83 8.01
CA TYR A 567 -24.54 -16.70 8.44
C TYR A 567 -24.74 -15.40 9.19
N ARG A 568 -25.89 -14.77 8.99
CA ARG A 568 -26.33 -13.58 9.68
C ARG A 568 -27.22 -14.02 10.85
N VAL A 569 -26.76 -13.71 12.05
CA VAL A 569 -27.43 -14.10 13.30
C VAL A 569 -28.27 -12.94 13.84
N THR A 570 -27.84 -11.70 13.60
CA THR A 570 -28.59 -10.49 14.00
C THR A 570 -28.61 -9.43 12.91
N LYS A 571 -29.70 -8.69 12.82
CA LYS A 571 -29.85 -7.49 11.97
C LYS A 571 -30.08 -6.27 12.86
N PRO A 572 -29.44 -5.11 12.61
CA PRO A 572 -29.78 -3.88 13.32
C PRO A 572 -31.18 -3.43 12.91
N SER A 573 -31.92 -2.83 13.83
CA SER A 573 -33.17 -2.14 13.51
C SER A 573 -32.90 -0.97 12.56
N ALA A 574 -33.88 -0.63 11.70
CA ALA A 574 -33.74 0.49 10.77
C ALA A 574 -33.44 1.82 11.51
N THR A 575 -34.08 2.04 12.66
CA THR A 575 -33.84 3.22 13.52
C THR A 575 -32.40 3.27 14.02
N LEU A 576 -31.83 2.14 14.45
CA LEU A 576 -30.42 2.08 14.85
C LEU A 576 -29.50 2.36 13.65
N GLY A 577 -29.78 1.78 12.48
CA GLY A 577 -29.01 2.03 11.27
C GLY A 577 -28.95 3.51 10.88
N TRP A 578 -30.08 4.22 10.93
CA TRP A 578 -30.15 5.67 10.68
C TRP A 578 -29.47 6.51 11.77
N CYS A 579 -29.58 6.09 13.04
CA CYS A 579 -28.87 6.73 14.14
C CYS A 579 -27.35 6.62 13.97
N LEU A 580 -26.85 5.42 13.66
CA LEU A 580 -25.42 5.18 13.42
C LEU A 580 -24.93 5.93 12.17
N PHE A 581 -25.70 5.95 11.08
CA PHE A 581 -25.39 6.79 9.92
C PHE A 581 -25.31 8.28 10.28
N GLY A 582 -26.27 8.80 11.05
CA GLY A 582 -26.26 10.18 11.52
C GLY A 582 -25.04 10.50 12.39
N LEU A 583 -24.64 9.56 13.26
CA LEU A 583 -23.43 9.68 14.07
C LEU A 583 -22.17 9.65 13.20
N GLU A 584 -22.06 8.71 12.25
CA GLU A 584 -20.91 8.62 11.34
C GLU A 584 -20.77 9.91 10.51
N MET A 585 -21.87 10.40 9.93
CA MET A 585 -21.89 11.64 9.14
C MET A 585 -21.60 12.88 10.00
N GLY A 586 -22.23 12.98 11.17
CA GLY A 586 -22.06 14.09 12.09
C GLY A 586 -20.63 14.19 12.62
N LEU A 587 -20.12 13.08 13.16
CA LEU A 587 -18.84 13.02 13.86
C LEU A 587 -17.63 12.99 12.92
N PHE A 588 -17.68 12.23 11.82
CA PHE A 588 -16.50 12.03 10.96
C PHE A 588 -16.49 12.88 9.70
N PHE A 589 -17.59 13.55 9.34
CA PHE A 589 -17.64 14.36 8.11
C PHE A 589 -18.10 15.79 8.35
N ILE A 590 -19.31 16.01 8.88
CA ILE A 590 -19.86 17.35 9.06
C ILE A 590 -19.04 18.14 10.09
N TRP A 591 -18.76 17.56 11.26
CA TRP A 591 -17.98 18.22 12.30
C TRP A 591 -16.56 18.54 11.84
N PRO A 592 -15.76 17.60 11.28
CA PRO A 592 -14.45 17.93 10.74
C PRO A 592 -14.48 18.96 9.62
N THR A 593 -15.48 18.92 8.74
CA THR A 593 -15.64 19.94 7.69
C THR A 593 -15.81 21.33 8.31
N ILE A 594 -16.74 21.47 9.26
CA ILE A 594 -16.97 22.75 9.95
C ILE A 594 -15.71 23.19 10.72
N ALA A 595 -15.04 22.26 11.39
CA ALA A 595 -13.82 22.56 12.14
C ALA A 595 -12.69 23.04 11.22
N LEU A 596 -12.42 22.36 10.10
CA LEU A 596 -11.38 22.75 9.14
C LEU A 596 -11.66 24.13 8.53
N PHE A 597 -12.93 24.42 8.18
CA PHE A 597 -13.31 25.77 7.73
C PHE A 597 -13.20 26.82 8.84
N ALA A 598 -13.56 26.48 10.08
CA ALA A 598 -13.44 27.39 11.23
C ALA A 598 -11.98 27.69 11.60
N ILE A 599 -11.04 26.80 11.22
CA ILE A 599 -9.58 27.00 11.37
C ILE A 599 -9.02 27.90 10.25
N ASN A 600 -9.84 28.31 9.26
CA ASN A 600 -9.43 29.03 8.06
C ASN A 600 -8.48 28.22 7.15
N ASN A 601 -8.41 26.89 7.31
CA ASN A 601 -7.64 26.03 6.44
C ASN A 601 -8.49 25.62 5.20
N TYR A 602 -8.81 26.60 4.36
CA TYR A 602 -9.70 26.41 3.20
C TYR A 602 -9.21 25.35 2.21
N PRO A 603 -7.91 25.28 1.83
CA PRO A 603 -7.44 24.28 0.87
C PRO A 603 -7.65 22.84 1.37
N VAL A 604 -7.24 22.56 2.61
CA VAL A 604 -7.43 21.22 3.22
C VAL A 604 -8.92 20.93 3.43
N ALA A 605 -9.73 21.90 3.82
CA ALA A 605 -11.18 21.72 3.98
C ALA A 605 -11.88 21.39 2.65
N VAL A 606 -11.55 22.09 1.57
CA VAL A 606 -12.11 21.82 0.23
C VAL A 606 -11.65 20.45 -0.27
N PHE A 607 -10.37 20.12 -0.08
CA PHE A 607 -9.83 18.81 -0.43
C PHE A 607 -10.50 17.69 0.39
N PHE A 608 -10.70 17.89 1.69
CA PHE A 608 -11.43 16.99 2.59
C PHE A 608 -12.85 16.73 2.12
N VAL A 609 -13.60 17.78 1.79
CA VAL A 609 -14.99 17.67 1.32
C VAL A 609 -15.04 16.91 0.00
N ALA A 610 -14.18 17.25 -0.97
CA ALA A 610 -14.15 16.58 -2.27
C ALA A 610 -13.80 15.09 -2.11
N LEU A 611 -12.73 14.78 -1.38
CA LEU A 611 -12.28 13.42 -1.13
C LEU A 611 -13.30 12.62 -0.30
N GLY A 612 -13.89 13.25 0.71
CA GLY A 612 -14.89 12.67 1.59
C GLY A 612 -16.20 12.35 0.85
N ILE A 613 -16.68 13.22 -0.04
CA ILE A 613 -17.86 12.94 -0.89
C ILE A 613 -17.60 11.74 -1.81
N ILE A 614 -16.47 11.73 -2.52
CA ILE A 614 -16.09 10.60 -3.40
C ILE A 614 -16.02 9.30 -2.58
N SER A 615 -15.40 9.37 -1.41
CA SER A 615 -15.26 8.25 -0.50
C SER A 615 -16.60 7.73 0.00
N MET A 616 -17.52 8.62 0.38
CA MET A 616 -18.86 8.27 0.83
C MET A 616 -19.70 7.65 -0.27
N ILE A 617 -19.65 8.19 -1.49
CA ILE A 617 -20.31 7.60 -2.66
C ILE A 617 -19.84 6.16 -2.81
N ARG A 618 -18.53 5.91 -2.84
CA ARG A 618 -17.98 4.54 -2.97
C ARG A 618 -18.24 3.65 -1.76
N TYR A 619 -18.32 4.22 -0.57
CA TYR A 619 -18.56 3.49 0.68
C TYR A 619 -20.00 2.99 0.81
N TYR A 620 -20.97 3.86 0.51
CA TYR A 620 -22.40 3.56 0.62
C TYR A 620 -22.96 2.91 -0.64
N LEU A 621 -22.53 3.34 -1.83
CA LEU A 621 -22.92 2.74 -3.11
C LEU A 621 -21.94 1.63 -3.48
N ASN A 622 -21.92 0.60 -2.63
CA ASN A 622 -21.06 -0.57 -2.82
C ASN A 622 -21.86 -1.73 -3.43
N PRO A 623 -21.76 -1.97 -4.75
CA PRO A 623 -22.54 -3.01 -5.40
C PRO A 623 -22.19 -4.41 -4.89
N SER A 624 -20.99 -4.63 -4.35
CA SER A 624 -20.63 -5.94 -3.77
C SER A 624 -21.33 -6.26 -2.45
N ILE A 625 -21.88 -5.26 -1.76
CA ILE A 625 -22.67 -5.44 -0.54
C ILE A 625 -24.13 -5.64 -0.92
N LEU A 626 -24.64 -4.80 -1.82
CA LEU A 626 -26.01 -4.92 -2.33
C LEU A 626 -26.24 -6.29 -2.98
N LEU A 627 -25.27 -6.81 -3.73
CA LEU A 627 -25.37 -8.14 -4.32
C LEU A 627 -25.49 -9.25 -3.27
N LYS A 628 -24.79 -9.10 -2.14
CA LYS A 628 -24.88 -10.04 -1.01
C LYS A 628 -26.23 -9.98 -0.29
N GLU A 629 -26.84 -8.81 -0.24
CA GLU A 629 -28.20 -8.64 0.31
C GLU A 629 -29.27 -9.26 -0.62
N ILE A 630 -29.06 -9.25 -1.94
CA ILE A 630 -29.98 -9.89 -2.89
C ILE A 630 -29.96 -11.42 -2.73
N GLY A 631 -28.85 -12.00 -2.31
CA GLY A 631 -28.72 -13.44 -2.05
C GLY A 631 -28.65 -14.34 -3.30
N SER A 632 -29.10 -13.87 -4.47
CA SER A 632 -28.97 -14.61 -5.73
C SER A 632 -28.80 -13.69 -6.94
N LEU A 633 -27.89 -14.06 -7.84
CA LEU A 633 -27.73 -13.41 -9.14
C LEU A 633 -28.98 -13.66 -10.01
N ASP A 634 -29.63 -14.81 -9.88
CA ASP A 634 -30.79 -15.21 -10.69
C ASP A 634 -32.00 -14.31 -10.45
N ALA A 635 -32.18 -13.81 -9.23
CA ALA A 635 -33.20 -12.83 -8.89
C ALA A 635 -33.01 -11.51 -9.67
N VAL A 636 -31.76 -11.07 -9.85
CA VAL A 636 -31.41 -9.89 -10.65
C VAL A 636 -31.77 -10.10 -12.12
N TYR A 637 -31.58 -11.32 -12.64
CA TYR A 637 -31.88 -11.64 -14.05
C TYR A 637 -33.36 -11.85 -14.33
N ALA A 638 -34.08 -12.51 -13.42
CA ALA A 638 -35.51 -12.70 -13.53
C ALA A 638 -36.22 -11.34 -13.69
N HIS A 639 -35.78 -10.34 -12.94
CA HIS A 639 -36.35 -9.01 -13.00
C HIS A 639 -36.06 -8.25 -14.31
N GLY A 640 -34.86 -8.42 -14.87
CA GLY A 640 -34.51 -7.84 -16.17
C GLY A 640 -35.31 -8.45 -17.34
N LEU A 641 -35.74 -9.70 -17.21
CA LEU A 641 -36.57 -10.39 -18.21
C LEU A 641 -38.06 -10.04 -18.10
N LEU A 642 -38.58 -9.86 -16.88
CA LEU A 642 -39.99 -9.56 -16.64
C LEU A 642 -40.41 -8.17 -17.13
N GLY A 643 -39.52 -7.18 -17.06
CA GLY A 643 -39.76 -5.83 -17.58
C GLY A 643 -40.00 -5.77 -19.11
N GLN A 644 -39.61 -6.81 -19.86
CA GLN A 644 -39.82 -6.86 -21.31
C GLN A 644 -41.11 -7.58 -21.72
N LYS A 645 -41.71 -8.38 -20.83
CA LYS A 645 -42.88 -9.22 -21.16
C LYS A 645 -44.21 -8.49 -21.02
N GLN A 646 -44.28 -7.41 -20.24
CA GLN A 646 -45.52 -6.66 -20.01
C GLN A 646 -45.89 -5.63 -21.09
N ALA A 647 -45.06 -5.44 -22.12
CA ALA A 647 -45.38 -4.56 -23.26
C ALA A 647 -45.92 -5.31 -24.49
N GLY A 648 -46.06 -6.64 -24.41
CA GLY A 648 -46.69 -7.46 -25.45
C GLY A 648 -48.16 -7.67 -25.16
N ASP A 649 -49.01 -7.10 -26.01
CA ASP A 649 -50.47 -7.19 -26.02
C ASP A 649 -50.96 -8.63 -25.77
N ASN A 650 -51.84 -8.84 -24.78
CA ASN A 650 -52.34 -10.14 -24.31
C ASN A 650 -53.26 -10.87 -25.32
N ASN A 651 -53.15 -10.56 -26.61
CA ASN A 651 -54.02 -11.07 -27.67
C ASN A 651 -53.29 -11.92 -28.72
N GLU A 652 -52.00 -12.26 -28.53
CA GLU A 652 -51.31 -13.16 -29.44
C GLU A 652 -51.64 -14.64 -29.13
N ASP A 653 -52.39 -15.24 -30.06
CA ASP A 653 -52.88 -16.60 -30.11
C ASP A 653 -51.77 -17.66 -29.82
N PRO A 654 -51.95 -18.59 -28.86
CA PRO A 654 -50.97 -19.62 -28.49
C PRO A 654 -50.55 -20.55 -29.64
N ALA A 655 -51.28 -20.57 -30.76
CA ALA A 655 -50.88 -21.29 -31.97
C ALA A 655 -49.64 -20.68 -32.68
N VAL A 656 -49.32 -19.40 -32.46
CA VAL A 656 -48.20 -18.71 -33.11
C VAL A 656 -46.85 -19.05 -32.48
N MET A 657 -46.84 -19.55 -31.23
CA MET A 657 -45.60 -19.85 -30.50
C MET A 657 -44.87 -21.10 -31.01
N LYS A 658 -45.53 -21.95 -31.82
CA LYS A 658 -44.93 -23.17 -32.41
C LYS A 658 -44.09 -22.94 -33.67
N ARG A 659 -44.02 -21.72 -34.20
CA ARG A 659 -43.08 -21.38 -35.28
C ARG A 659 -42.34 -20.10 -34.94
N THR A 660 -41.08 -20.24 -34.53
CA THR A 660 -39.97 -19.64 -35.29
C THR A 660 -38.63 -19.95 -34.62
N LYS A 661 -37.67 -20.51 -35.38
CA LYS A 661 -36.24 -20.52 -35.04
C LYS A 661 -35.70 -19.13 -34.65
N LYS A 662 -36.40 -18.05 -35.04
CA LYS A 662 -36.11 -16.66 -34.64
C LYS A 662 -36.24 -16.42 -33.13
N SER A 663 -37.20 -17.05 -32.43
CA SER A 663 -37.36 -16.85 -30.98
C SER A 663 -36.18 -17.46 -30.20
N ARG A 664 -35.70 -18.64 -30.61
CA ARG A 664 -34.53 -19.30 -30.00
C ARG A 664 -33.23 -18.53 -30.26
N ALA A 665 -33.06 -17.98 -31.46
CA ALA A 665 -31.92 -17.11 -31.78
C ALA A 665 -31.98 -15.74 -31.06
N GLN A 666 -33.18 -15.25 -30.74
CA GLN A 666 -33.35 -14.04 -29.93
C GLN A 666 -33.09 -14.31 -28.45
N TRP A 667 -33.55 -15.45 -27.93
CA TRP A 667 -33.25 -15.90 -26.57
C TRP A 667 -31.76 -16.10 -26.34
N SER A 668 -31.06 -16.80 -27.24
CA SER A 668 -29.60 -16.98 -27.19
C SER A 668 -28.85 -15.63 -27.24
N ARG A 669 -29.28 -14.68 -28.08
CA ARG A 669 -28.68 -13.33 -28.11
C ARG A 669 -28.91 -12.55 -26.82
N ASN A 670 -30.08 -12.68 -26.20
CA ASN A 670 -30.37 -12.06 -24.91
C ASN A 670 -29.51 -12.69 -23.78
N GLN A 671 -29.32 -14.00 -23.82
CA GLN A 671 -28.48 -14.73 -22.86
C GLN A 671 -26.99 -14.34 -22.99
N GLN A 672 -26.47 -14.18 -24.22
CA GLN A 672 -25.11 -13.67 -24.44
C GLN A 672 -24.93 -12.23 -23.94
N ARG A 673 -25.95 -11.37 -24.13
CA ARG A 673 -25.94 -9.99 -23.60
C ARG A 673 -25.94 -9.96 -22.08
N GLN A 674 -26.68 -10.86 -21.44
CA GLN A 674 -26.70 -11.03 -19.98
C GLN A 674 -25.34 -11.50 -19.46
N TRP A 675 -24.72 -12.47 -20.13
CA TRP A 675 -23.38 -12.95 -19.78
C TRP A 675 -22.31 -11.85 -19.91
N ASN A 676 -22.37 -11.06 -20.97
CA ASN A 676 -21.46 -9.93 -21.15
C ASN A 676 -21.67 -8.81 -20.11
N ALA A 677 -22.90 -8.65 -19.59
CA ALA A 677 -23.17 -7.74 -18.48
C ALA A 677 -22.67 -8.30 -17.13
N GLN A 678 -22.82 -9.62 -16.93
CA GLN A 678 -22.30 -10.37 -15.78
C GLN A 678 -20.78 -10.26 -15.66
N SER A 679 -20.04 -10.52 -16.74
CA SER A 679 -18.56 -10.50 -16.73
C SER A 679 -17.98 -9.11 -16.46
N ARG A 680 -18.69 -8.05 -16.85
CA ARG A 680 -18.28 -6.66 -16.57
C ARG A 680 -18.52 -6.26 -15.14
N LEU A 681 -19.73 -6.53 -14.66
CA LEU A 681 -20.06 -6.32 -13.27
C LEU A 681 -19.09 -7.11 -12.38
N PHE A 682 -18.77 -8.34 -12.77
CA PHE A 682 -17.75 -9.18 -12.16
C PHE A 682 -16.38 -8.50 -12.11
N ALA A 683 -15.84 -8.04 -13.24
CA ALA A 683 -14.52 -7.43 -13.29
C ALA A 683 -14.42 -6.15 -12.45
N ILE A 684 -15.45 -5.30 -12.51
CA ILE A 684 -15.52 -4.05 -11.74
C ILE A 684 -15.62 -4.36 -10.24
N LEU A 685 -16.53 -5.26 -9.85
CA LEU A 685 -16.77 -5.65 -8.46
C LEU A 685 -15.56 -6.29 -7.79
N THR A 686 -14.89 -7.19 -8.51
CA THR A 686 -13.82 -8.02 -7.94
C THR A 686 -12.48 -7.29 -7.93
N HIS A 687 -12.19 -6.49 -8.95
CA HIS A 687 -10.87 -5.87 -9.09
C HIS A 687 -10.79 -4.43 -8.57
N VAL A 688 -11.88 -3.66 -8.63
CA VAL A 688 -11.81 -2.22 -8.35
C VAL A 688 -12.54 -1.84 -7.07
N THR A 689 -13.75 -2.35 -6.87
CA THR A 689 -14.62 -1.93 -5.74
C THR A 689 -14.25 -2.63 -4.43
N ARG A 690 -13.81 -3.89 -4.50
CA ARG A 690 -13.50 -4.73 -3.34
C ARG A 690 -12.06 -5.21 -3.30
N GLY A 691 -11.17 -4.50 -3.98
CA GLY A 691 -9.77 -4.89 -4.09
C GLY A 691 -9.08 -4.92 -2.72
N PRO A 692 -8.31 -5.98 -2.39
CA PRO A 692 -7.42 -5.99 -1.23
C PRO A 692 -6.48 -4.78 -1.22
N SER A 693 -6.20 -4.20 -2.39
CA SER A 693 -5.45 -2.96 -2.55
C SER A 693 -5.93 -1.82 -1.65
N ARG A 694 -7.24 -1.54 -1.52
CA ARG A 694 -7.72 -0.46 -0.64
C ARG A 694 -7.37 -0.74 0.82
N THR A 695 -7.62 -1.96 1.28
CA THR A 695 -7.30 -2.36 2.64
C THR A 695 -5.79 -2.31 2.88
N THR A 696 -4.97 -2.73 1.91
CA THR A 696 -3.52 -2.60 1.95
C THR A 696 -3.09 -1.14 2.10
N TRP A 697 -3.62 -0.24 1.27
CA TRP A 697 -3.31 1.19 1.35
C TRP A 697 -3.79 1.83 2.65
N LEU A 698 -4.95 1.40 3.17
CA LEU A 698 -5.44 1.84 4.47
C LEU A 698 -4.45 1.46 5.58
N TYR A 699 -3.91 0.23 5.56
CA TYR A 699 -2.87 -0.18 6.51
C TYR A 699 -1.58 0.61 6.33
N VAL A 700 -1.15 0.86 5.09
CA VAL A 700 0.05 1.67 4.81
C VAL A 700 -0.12 3.07 5.41
N PHE A 701 -1.21 3.78 5.10
CA PHE A 701 -1.44 5.12 5.65
C PHE A 701 -1.67 5.10 7.16
N PHE A 702 -2.31 4.07 7.71
CA PHE A 702 -2.47 3.92 9.16
C PHE A 702 -1.12 3.70 9.87
N LEU A 703 -0.21 2.90 9.29
CA LEU A 703 1.14 2.72 9.84
C LEU A 703 1.97 4.00 9.75
N LEU A 704 1.86 4.75 8.64
CA LEU A 704 2.52 6.05 8.49
C LEU A 704 1.96 7.07 9.50
N ALA A 705 0.65 7.10 9.69
CA ALA A 705 -0.02 7.89 10.73
C ALA A 705 0.50 7.55 12.13
N LEU A 706 0.57 6.26 12.47
CA LEU A 706 1.12 5.81 13.74
C LEU A 706 2.58 6.21 13.89
N ALA A 707 3.41 6.04 12.85
CA ALA A 707 4.82 6.43 12.90
C ALA A 707 4.97 7.93 13.22
N VAL A 708 4.19 8.79 12.58
CA VAL A 708 4.18 10.24 12.87
C VAL A 708 3.72 10.52 14.30
N ILE A 709 2.66 9.86 14.79
CA ILE A 709 2.22 9.99 16.19
C ILE A 709 3.32 9.54 17.15
N PHE A 710 3.99 8.41 16.89
CA PHE A 710 5.07 7.91 17.74
C PHE A 710 6.27 8.84 17.77
N MET A 711 6.68 9.38 16.62
CA MET A 711 7.74 10.40 16.56
C MET A 711 7.34 11.65 17.34
N SER A 712 6.08 12.08 17.21
CA SER A 712 5.54 13.23 17.96
C SER A 712 5.53 12.98 19.46
N VAL A 713 5.06 11.81 19.92
CA VAL A 713 5.03 11.45 21.35
C VAL A 713 6.46 11.27 21.90
N GLY A 714 7.36 10.66 21.14
CA GLY A 714 8.77 10.53 21.50
C GLY A 714 9.41 11.90 21.71
N ALA A 715 9.11 12.86 20.82
CA ALA A 715 9.55 14.24 20.95
C ALA A 715 9.08 14.90 22.25
N LEU A 716 7.86 14.58 22.69
CA LEU A 716 7.30 15.11 23.94
C LEU A 716 7.97 14.51 25.17
N THR A 717 8.25 13.21 25.14
CA THR A 717 8.91 12.55 26.27
C THR A 717 10.36 13.00 26.44
N GLU A 718 11.07 13.26 25.34
CA GLU A 718 12.48 13.65 25.36
C GLU A 718 12.67 15.12 25.78
N SER A 719 11.71 15.99 25.44
CA SER A 719 11.72 17.41 25.83
C SER A 719 11.65 17.67 27.35
N ALA A 720 11.26 16.66 28.14
CA ALA A 720 11.03 16.83 29.58
C ALA A 720 12.27 16.57 30.45
N GLU A 721 13.25 15.78 29.99
CA GLU A 721 14.35 15.33 30.86
C GLU A 721 15.78 15.54 30.30
N ASP A 722 16.00 15.67 28.97
CA ASP A 722 17.38 15.63 28.41
C ASP A 722 17.81 16.82 27.52
N SER A 723 16.96 17.81 27.24
CA SER A 723 17.31 18.90 26.31
C SER A 723 18.25 19.98 26.88
N VAL A 724 18.63 19.90 28.16
CA VAL A 724 19.60 20.83 28.79
C VAL A 724 21.00 20.22 28.92
N SER A 725 21.16 18.89 28.77
CA SER A 725 22.40 18.18 29.11
C SER A 725 23.33 17.82 27.95
N SER A 726 22.96 18.08 26.69
CA SER A 726 23.72 17.57 25.52
C SER A 726 24.26 18.62 24.54
N ALA A 727 24.18 19.91 24.87
CA ALA A 727 25.17 20.84 24.32
C ALA A 727 26.49 20.57 25.06
N ASP A 728 27.16 19.48 24.69
CA ASP A 728 28.49 19.13 25.21
C ASP A 728 29.31 20.41 25.25
N GLU A 729 29.72 20.82 26.44
CA GLU A 729 30.49 22.02 26.59
C GLU A 729 31.76 21.88 25.74
N ILE A 730 31.95 22.81 24.80
CA ILE A 730 33.10 22.75 23.90
C ILE A 730 34.31 23.27 24.66
N VAL A 731 35.32 22.40 24.80
CA VAL A 731 36.59 22.73 25.42
C VAL A 731 37.60 23.12 24.33
N LEU A 732 37.84 24.44 24.24
CA LEU A 732 38.83 25.02 23.34
C LEU A 732 40.22 24.99 23.98
N LEU A 733 41.23 24.53 23.24
CA LEU A 733 42.62 24.66 23.67
C LEU A 733 43.07 26.12 23.71
N PRO A 734 44.09 26.47 24.50
CA PRO A 734 44.64 27.82 24.51
C PRO A 734 45.06 28.28 23.12
N ARG A 735 44.59 29.46 22.72
CA ARG A 735 44.85 30.00 21.38
C ARG A 735 46.34 30.21 21.15
N GLY A 736 46.83 29.70 20.01
CA GLY A 736 48.22 29.86 19.59
C GLY A 736 49.21 28.90 20.26
N GLU A 737 48.77 28.09 21.23
CA GLU A 737 49.59 27.04 21.83
C GLU A 737 49.45 25.70 21.09
N PHE A 738 48.37 25.48 20.35
CA PHE A 738 48.13 24.25 19.61
C PHE A 738 47.66 24.52 18.19
N VAL A 739 48.04 23.65 17.25
CA VAL A 739 47.68 23.78 15.84
C VAL A 739 47.40 22.40 15.21
N TYR A 740 46.44 22.38 14.28
CA TYR A 740 46.40 21.35 13.25
C TYR A 740 47.10 21.89 12.02
N GLU A 741 48.18 21.24 11.60
CA GLU A 741 48.79 21.54 10.31
C GLU A 741 47.90 20.97 9.19
N PRO A 742 47.73 21.70 8.06
CA PRO A 742 47.01 21.18 6.91
C PRO A 742 47.60 19.84 6.49
N THR A 743 46.75 18.84 6.24
CA THR A 743 47.26 17.52 5.85
C THR A 743 48.08 17.63 4.56
N PRO A 744 49.17 16.86 4.42
CA PRO A 744 50.04 16.93 3.23
C PRO A 744 49.39 16.38 1.95
N ASN A 745 48.24 15.73 2.07
CA ASN A 745 47.44 15.29 0.93
C ASN A 745 46.68 16.48 0.32
N LEU A 746 46.03 16.28 -0.83
CA LEU A 746 45.16 17.30 -1.44
C LEU A 746 44.11 17.76 -0.41
N PRO A 747 44.17 19.02 0.07
CA PRO A 747 43.16 19.55 0.98
C PRO A 747 41.82 19.64 0.26
N TYR A 748 40.74 19.89 1.01
CA TYR A 748 39.44 20.16 0.40
C TYR A 748 39.57 21.34 -0.58
N PRO A 749 38.93 21.26 -1.78
CA PRO A 749 38.93 22.35 -2.76
C PRO A 749 38.60 23.72 -2.17
N THR A 750 37.76 23.75 -1.14
CA THR A 750 37.39 24.97 -0.41
C THR A 750 37.72 24.85 1.07
N CYS A 751 38.87 25.37 1.49
CA CYS A 751 39.25 25.51 2.92
C CYS A 751 39.09 26.94 3.46
N ALA A 752 39.02 27.93 2.57
CA ALA A 752 38.79 29.33 2.90
C ALA A 752 37.93 29.97 1.81
N LEU A 753 37.06 30.90 2.21
CA LEU A 753 36.20 31.65 1.29
C LEU A 753 36.85 33.00 0.99
N ALA A 754 37.30 33.18 -0.25
CA ALA A 754 38.06 34.36 -0.68
C ALA A 754 37.24 35.66 -0.69
N LYS A 755 35.91 35.55 -0.78
CA LYS A 755 34.98 36.67 -0.67
C LYS A 755 34.07 36.43 0.54
N GLY A 756 34.25 37.25 1.57
CA GLY A 756 33.39 37.20 2.74
C GLY A 756 33.85 38.12 3.86
N VAL A 757 33.29 37.88 5.05
CA VAL A 757 33.57 38.64 6.28
C VAL A 757 35.05 38.51 6.62
N GLN A 758 35.83 39.56 6.38
CA GLN A 758 37.26 39.54 6.67
C GLN A 758 37.48 39.59 8.17
N VAL A 759 37.93 38.47 8.74
CA VAL A 759 38.36 38.44 10.14
C VAL A 759 39.70 39.18 10.23
N PRO A 760 39.89 40.09 11.20
CA PRO A 760 41.15 40.82 11.36
C PRO A 760 42.36 39.90 11.35
N ASN A 761 43.41 40.30 10.61
CA ASN A 761 44.64 39.55 10.39
C ASN A 761 44.52 38.28 9.52
N SER A 762 43.40 38.09 8.81
CA SER A 762 43.27 37.07 7.77
C SER A 762 42.75 37.67 6.47
N ASN A 763 43.32 37.25 5.34
CA ASN A 763 42.87 37.69 4.01
C ASN A 763 41.60 36.96 3.53
N ALA A 764 41.16 35.91 4.25
CA ALA A 764 39.98 35.12 3.95
C ALA A 764 39.39 34.52 5.24
N THR A 765 38.08 34.33 5.26
CA THR A 765 37.41 33.60 6.35
C THR A 765 37.66 32.11 6.16
N ALA A 766 38.17 31.44 7.19
CA ALA A 766 38.37 29.99 7.12
C ALA A 766 37.01 29.29 7.12
N LEU A 767 36.88 28.17 6.41
CA LEU A 767 35.64 27.37 6.46
C LEU A 767 35.34 26.89 7.90
N ALA A 768 36.41 26.66 8.68
CA ALA A 768 36.32 26.33 10.10
C ALA A 768 35.62 27.42 10.94
N ASP A 769 35.70 28.70 10.54
CA ASP A 769 35.04 29.79 11.27
C ASP A 769 33.51 29.68 11.15
N TYR A 770 32.97 29.37 9.96
CA TYR A 770 31.52 29.13 9.78
C TYR A 770 31.06 27.85 10.46
N ALA A 771 31.88 26.79 10.41
CA ALA A 771 31.57 25.56 11.11
C ALA A 771 31.54 25.76 12.63
N PHE A 772 32.49 26.51 13.18
CA PHE A 772 32.49 26.90 14.59
C PHE A 772 31.28 27.74 14.96
N LEU A 773 30.96 28.78 14.20
CA LEU A 773 29.76 29.60 14.44
C LEU A 773 28.48 28.74 14.40
N SER A 774 28.37 27.81 13.45
CA SER A 774 27.22 26.91 13.34
C SER A 774 27.09 25.96 14.55
N VAL A 775 28.22 25.54 15.14
CA VAL A 775 28.25 24.81 16.41
C VAL A 775 27.82 25.71 17.57
N MET A 776 28.31 26.95 17.61
CA MET A 776 28.00 27.92 18.65
C MET A 776 26.52 28.28 18.72
N ALA A 777 25.77 28.15 17.62
CA ALA A 777 24.33 28.36 17.57
C ALA A 777 23.54 27.55 18.63
N TYR A 778 24.12 26.44 19.11
CA TYR A 778 23.55 25.57 20.13
C TYR A 778 23.93 25.95 21.56
N GLN A 779 24.88 26.87 21.73
CA GLN A 779 25.34 27.30 23.05
C GLN A 779 24.39 28.34 23.65
N PRO A 780 24.23 28.35 24.98
CA PRO A 780 23.40 29.34 25.64
C PRO A 780 23.99 30.76 25.48
N PRO A 781 23.15 31.82 25.39
CA PRO A 781 23.61 33.18 25.14
C PRO A 781 24.65 33.69 26.16
N GLU A 782 24.62 33.18 27.39
CA GLU A 782 25.51 33.58 28.49
C GLU A 782 26.97 33.19 28.24
N THR A 783 27.22 32.06 27.59
CA THR A 783 28.58 31.56 27.29
C THR A 783 29.01 31.85 25.86
N PHE A 784 28.09 32.30 25.00
CA PHE A 784 28.33 32.51 23.58
C PHE A 784 29.48 33.50 23.32
N GLN A 785 29.46 34.67 23.97
CA GLN A 785 30.49 35.70 23.81
C GLN A 785 31.87 35.24 24.31
N GLU A 786 31.92 34.50 25.42
CA GLU A 786 33.18 33.98 25.97
C GLU A 786 33.87 33.05 24.96
N LYS A 787 33.11 32.12 24.37
CA LYS A 787 33.64 31.19 23.37
C LYS A 787 34.01 31.91 22.06
N LEU A 788 33.32 32.99 21.67
CA LEU A 788 33.73 33.85 20.57
C LEU A 788 35.10 34.51 20.84
N ASP A 789 35.30 35.03 22.05
CA ASP A 789 36.56 35.67 22.45
C ASP A 789 37.72 34.66 22.48
N LEU A 790 37.46 33.42 22.90
CA LEU A 790 38.45 32.33 22.85
C LEU A 790 38.83 31.98 21.41
N TRP A 791 37.86 31.90 20.49
CA TRP A 791 38.10 31.50 19.09
C TRP A 791 38.71 32.63 18.23
N PHE A 792 38.08 33.80 18.21
CA PHE A 792 38.45 34.93 17.36
C PHE A 792 39.43 35.89 18.04
N GLY A 793 39.44 35.92 19.37
CA GLY A 793 40.19 36.87 20.20
C GLY A 793 39.26 37.86 20.91
N PRO A 794 39.66 38.36 22.09
CA PRO A 794 38.84 39.29 22.86
C PRO A 794 38.41 40.51 22.04
N GLY A 795 37.10 40.72 21.92
CA GLY A 795 36.50 41.86 21.22
C GLY A 795 36.65 41.84 19.70
N VAL A 796 37.15 40.76 19.10
CA VAL A 796 37.26 40.62 17.63
C VAL A 796 35.91 40.29 17.00
N ALA A 797 35.10 39.50 17.70
CA ALA A 797 33.74 39.15 17.32
C ALA A 797 32.80 39.46 18.49
N THR A 798 31.62 40.01 18.22
CA THR A 798 30.66 40.41 19.25
C THR A 798 29.27 39.89 18.90
N ASP A 799 28.60 39.24 19.86
CA ASP A 799 27.18 38.87 19.74
C ASP A 799 26.29 40.07 20.09
N GLU A 800 25.59 40.58 19.09
CA GLU A 800 24.71 41.75 19.19
C GLU A 800 23.32 41.35 19.71
N VAL A 801 23.30 40.78 20.92
CA VAL A 801 22.09 40.22 21.57
C VAL A 801 20.95 41.23 21.62
N GLU A 802 21.27 42.50 21.86
CA GLU A 802 20.30 43.59 21.96
C GLU A 802 19.57 43.84 20.64
N ILE A 803 20.28 43.79 19.49
CA ILE A 803 19.67 43.98 18.17
C ILE A 803 18.69 42.84 17.85
N VAL A 804 19.12 41.61 18.13
CA VAL A 804 18.27 40.43 17.94
C VAL A 804 17.03 40.52 18.84
N ARG A 805 17.22 40.82 20.13
CA ARG A 805 16.13 40.94 21.11
C ARG A 805 15.14 42.03 20.72
N ASP A 806 15.62 43.19 20.29
CA ASP A 806 14.77 44.31 19.89
C ASP A 806 13.97 43.97 18.62
N PHE A 807 14.58 43.29 17.65
CA PHE A 807 13.86 42.80 16.47
C PHE A 807 12.77 41.79 16.86
N ARG A 808 13.08 40.81 17.71
CA ARG A 808 12.11 39.82 18.19
C ARG A 808 10.94 40.46 18.93
N GLN A 809 11.20 41.47 19.77
CA GLN A 809 10.15 42.22 20.44
C GLN A 809 9.25 42.97 19.46
N GLN A 810 9.82 43.51 18.37
CA GLN A 810 9.07 44.28 17.37
C GLN A 810 8.22 43.39 16.44
N VAL A 811 8.74 42.25 16.03
CA VAL A 811 8.12 41.42 14.98
C VAL A 811 7.31 40.26 15.57
N GLU A 812 7.70 39.72 16.73
CA GLU A 812 7.26 38.39 17.17
C GLU A 812 6.44 38.40 18.46
N GLY A 813 6.23 39.57 19.07
CA GLY A 813 5.59 39.65 20.39
C GLY A 813 6.33 38.87 21.49
N GLY A 814 7.61 38.50 21.25
CA GLY A 814 8.50 37.83 22.18
C GLY A 814 8.65 36.31 22.07
N ASN A 815 7.88 35.61 21.22
CA ASN A 815 7.90 34.14 21.11
C ASN A 815 8.36 33.67 19.72
N ALA A 816 9.66 33.76 19.41
CA ALA A 816 10.24 33.11 18.24
C ALA A 816 10.43 31.61 18.49
N ALA A 817 10.05 30.78 17.51
CA ALA A 817 10.39 29.36 17.50
C ALA A 817 11.85 29.13 17.07
N VAL A 818 12.49 30.07 16.36
CA VAL A 818 13.88 29.96 15.89
C VAL A 818 14.84 30.68 16.83
N SER A 819 15.90 30.00 17.24
CA SER A 819 17.05 30.66 17.86
C SER A 819 18.09 31.05 16.80
N TYR A 820 18.49 32.31 16.80
CA TYR A 820 19.56 32.84 15.98
C TYR A 820 20.31 33.97 16.70
N HIS A 821 21.58 34.16 16.34
CA HIS A 821 22.48 35.18 16.87
C HIS A 821 22.96 36.12 15.74
N TRP A 822 23.39 37.32 16.09
CA TRP A 822 23.96 38.29 15.14
C TRP A 822 25.38 38.63 15.57
N VAL A 823 26.37 38.04 14.88
CA VAL A 823 27.79 38.21 15.23
C VAL A 823 28.44 39.24 14.33
N THR A 824 28.88 40.35 14.90
CA THR A 824 29.65 41.40 14.19
C THR A 824 31.14 41.22 14.41
N PHE A 825 31.97 41.71 13.49
CA PHE A 825 33.43 41.66 13.59
C PHE A 825 34.04 43.06 13.69
N LEU A 826 35.26 43.16 14.24
CA LEU A 826 36.01 44.42 14.36
C LEU A 826 36.02 45.19 13.01
N ASP A 827 35.73 46.49 13.04
CA ASP A 827 35.38 47.38 11.90
C ASP A 827 33.89 47.37 11.42
N SER A 828 32.99 46.79 12.23
CA SER A 828 31.51 46.88 12.32
C SER A 828 30.63 46.80 11.06
N THR A 829 31.20 46.84 9.86
CA THR A 829 30.46 46.82 8.60
C THR A 829 30.25 45.40 8.08
N ALA A 830 30.73 44.38 8.79
CA ALA A 830 30.60 42.98 8.43
C ALA A 830 30.08 42.14 9.60
N GLY A 831 29.20 41.18 9.31
CA GLY A 831 28.64 40.29 10.33
C GLY A 831 28.02 39.02 9.75
N VAL A 832 27.80 38.06 10.62
CA VAL A 832 27.26 36.73 10.31
C VAL A 832 26.04 36.46 11.20
N VAL A 833 24.90 36.18 10.58
CA VAL A 833 23.73 35.63 11.25
C VAL A 833 23.96 34.14 11.47
N VAL A 834 23.81 33.68 12.69
CA VAL A 834 24.07 32.28 13.08
C VAL A 834 22.75 31.66 13.48
N VAL A 835 22.28 30.65 12.73
CA VAL A 835 20.97 30.01 12.94
C VAL A 835 21.16 28.64 13.61
N ARG A 836 20.46 28.42 14.72
CA ARG A 836 20.44 27.13 15.42
C ARG A 836 19.61 26.12 14.64
N GLY A 837 20.07 24.88 14.58
CA GLY A 837 19.25 23.77 14.08
C GLY A 837 18.41 23.09 15.16
N SER A 838 17.90 21.92 14.83
CA SER A 838 16.96 21.17 15.66
C SER A 838 17.65 20.59 16.89
N THR A 839 17.19 21.00 18.05
CA THR A 839 17.51 20.46 19.38
C THR A 839 16.45 19.51 19.88
N THR A 840 15.22 19.67 19.40
CA THR A 840 14.08 18.83 19.79
C THR A 840 13.59 18.01 18.60
N SER A 841 13.10 16.81 18.87
CA SER A 841 12.44 15.97 17.86
C SER A 841 11.19 16.64 17.24
N TRP A 842 10.63 17.68 17.87
CA TRP A 842 9.56 18.50 17.29
C TRP A 842 10.08 19.45 16.19
N GLU A 843 11.23 20.08 16.41
CA GLU A 843 11.90 20.86 15.36
C GLU A 843 12.19 19.94 14.17
N TRP A 844 12.70 18.72 14.39
CA TRP A 844 12.87 17.72 13.33
C TRP A 844 11.59 17.39 12.55
N LEU A 845 10.45 17.30 13.22
CA LEU A 845 9.18 17.04 12.55
C LEU A 845 8.71 18.25 11.73
N THR A 846 8.98 19.45 12.23
CA THR A 846 8.77 20.71 11.50
C THR A 846 9.68 20.79 10.27
N ASP A 847 10.90 20.27 10.36
CA ASP A 847 11.84 20.18 9.24
C ASP A 847 11.37 19.19 8.20
N ALA A 848 10.92 18.02 8.68
CA ALA A 848 10.38 16.99 7.82
C ALA A 848 9.25 17.58 6.96
N GLN A 849 8.45 18.52 7.43
CA GLN A 849 7.42 19.16 6.61
C GLN A 849 7.98 19.96 5.43
N LEU A 850 9.01 20.79 5.64
CA LEU A 850 9.57 21.66 4.60
C LEU A 850 10.20 20.84 3.46
N TRP A 851 10.78 19.69 3.80
CA TRP A 851 11.56 18.87 2.86
C TRP A 851 10.96 17.49 2.55
N SER A 852 9.90 17.02 3.22
CA SER A 852 9.33 15.67 3.03
C SER A 852 8.90 15.44 1.60
N ALA A 853 8.25 16.42 1.00
CA ALA A 853 7.75 16.30 -0.37
C ALA A 853 8.93 16.13 -1.35
N ALA A 854 10.04 16.85 -1.14
CA ALA A 854 11.27 16.68 -1.91
C ALA A 854 11.95 15.32 -1.63
N GLY A 855 12.11 14.94 -0.36
CA GLY A 855 12.73 13.67 0.03
C GLY A 855 11.98 12.45 -0.52
N ILE A 856 10.65 12.45 -0.47
CA ILE A 856 9.85 11.35 -1.02
C ILE A 856 9.88 11.35 -2.54
N ALA A 857 9.88 12.53 -3.18
CA ALA A 857 10.06 12.63 -4.63
C ALA A 857 11.42 12.04 -5.07
N GLN A 858 12.49 12.24 -4.29
CA GLN A 858 13.79 11.61 -4.53
C GLN A 858 13.75 10.09 -4.35
N ILE A 859 13.04 9.57 -3.33
CA ILE A 859 12.86 8.12 -3.15
C ILE A 859 12.14 7.53 -4.37
N ILE A 860 11.07 8.16 -4.84
CA ILE A 860 10.34 7.72 -6.05
C ILE A 860 11.23 7.78 -7.28
N ARG A 861 12.02 8.86 -7.42
CA ARG A 861 13.01 9.01 -8.50
C ARG A 861 14.03 7.86 -8.47
N ALA A 862 14.51 7.47 -7.30
CA ALA A 862 15.48 6.38 -7.13
C ALA A 862 14.88 4.99 -7.41
N LEU A 863 13.60 4.77 -7.07
CA LEU A 863 12.89 3.51 -7.32
C LEU A 863 12.50 3.32 -8.80
N LEU A 864 12.43 4.41 -9.56
CA LEU A 864 11.99 4.40 -10.94
C LEU A 864 13.14 4.14 -11.92
N PRO A 865 12.99 3.18 -12.85
CA PRO A 865 13.89 3.11 -13.99
C PRO A 865 13.77 4.42 -14.77
N LEU A 866 14.89 5.10 -14.99
CA LEU A 866 14.95 6.42 -15.62
C LEU A 866 14.26 7.54 -14.83
N GLY A 867 14.16 7.44 -13.51
CA GLY A 867 13.52 8.46 -12.67
C GLY A 867 14.08 9.87 -12.88
N GLU A 868 15.38 10.00 -13.17
CA GLU A 868 16.04 11.28 -13.48
C GLU A 868 15.42 12.05 -14.64
N LEU A 869 14.71 11.36 -15.56
CA LEU A 869 13.97 12.02 -16.63
C LEU A 869 12.96 13.03 -16.06
N PHE A 870 12.36 12.74 -14.91
CA PHE A 870 11.28 13.55 -14.32
C PHE A 870 11.78 14.70 -13.41
N THR A 871 13.07 14.75 -13.07
CA THR A 871 13.67 15.79 -12.20
C THR A 871 13.27 17.22 -12.59
N PRO A 872 13.21 17.60 -13.88
CA PRO A 872 12.88 18.98 -14.28
C PRO A 872 11.46 19.45 -13.96
N ILE A 873 10.52 18.53 -13.69
CA ILE A 873 9.12 18.86 -13.34
C ILE A 873 8.82 18.72 -11.84
N ILE A 874 9.65 18.01 -11.08
CA ILE A 874 9.46 17.81 -9.63
C ILE A 874 9.22 19.15 -8.91
N PRO A 875 10.02 20.22 -9.09
CA PRO A 875 9.79 21.48 -8.37
C PRO A 875 8.41 22.13 -8.58
N GLN A 876 7.84 21.98 -9.78
CA GLN A 876 6.52 22.51 -10.13
C GLN A 876 5.42 21.64 -9.53
N LEU A 877 5.65 20.32 -9.50
CA LEU A 877 4.76 19.37 -8.84
C LEU A 877 4.74 19.60 -7.33
N LEU A 878 5.90 19.77 -6.68
CA LEU A 878 6.02 20.10 -5.27
C LEU A 878 5.32 21.42 -4.93
N LYS A 879 5.48 22.46 -5.76
CA LYS A 879 4.70 23.71 -5.64
C LYS A 879 3.19 23.48 -5.72
N GLY A 880 2.74 22.51 -6.53
CA GLY A 880 1.33 22.11 -6.58
C GLY A 880 0.87 21.46 -5.28
N VAL A 881 1.73 20.66 -4.63
CA VAL A 881 1.43 20.04 -3.33
C VAL A 881 1.37 21.08 -2.22
N SER A 882 2.27 22.06 -2.21
CA SER A 882 2.29 23.13 -1.21
C SER A 882 1.06 24.04 -1.29
N PHE A 883 0.27 24.02 -2.37
CA PHE A 883 -1.03 24.70 -2.39
C PHE A 883 -2.06 24.08 -1.42
N ILE A 884 -1.87 22.82 -1.03
CA ILE A 884 -2.71 22.13 -0.05
C ILE A 884 -2.22 22.42 1.38
N GLU A 885 -1.05 23.04 1.54
CA GLU A 885 -0.49 23.40 2.84
C GLU A 885 -1.40 24.39 3.59
N SER A 886 -1.52 24.20 4.90
CA SER A 886 -2.36 25.06 5.73
C SER A 886 -1.72 26.44 5.91
N SER A 887 -2.52 27.50 6.00
CA SER A 887 -2.01 28.83 6.33
C SER A 887 -1.45 28.92 7.75
N ASN A 888 -1.79 27.98 8.64
CA ASN A 888 -1.20 27.95 9.98
C ASN A 888 0.27 27.52 9.92
N LEU A 889 0.62 26.66 8.95
CA LEU A 889 1.99 26.24 8.72
C LEU A 889 2.86 27.39 8.19
N ASP A 890 2.25 28.35 7.48
CA ASP A 890 2.93 29.58 7.06
C ASP A 890 3.42 30.43 8.24
N ASP A 891 2.75 30.36 9.40
CA ASP A 891 3.13 31.07 10.62
C ASP A 891 4.29 30.39 11.36
N VAL A 892 4.45 29.08 11.18
CA VAL A 892 5.53 28.26 11.79
C VAL A 892 6.74 28.11 10.86
N ALA A 893 6.70 28.74 9.67
CA ALA A 893 7.78 28.70 8.70
C ALA A 893 9.01 29.49 9.19
N LEU A 894 9.90 28.79 9.91
CA LEU A 894 11.11 29.29 10.57
C LEU A 894 11.98 30.19 9.67
N TYR A 895 12.08 29.88 8.37
CA TYR A 895 12.89 30.65 7.42
C TYR A 895 12.36 32.06 7.14
N LYS A 896 11.06 32.32 7.33
CA LYS A 896 10.48 33.66 7.12
C LYS A 896 10.99 34.65 8.17
N GLN A 897 11.17 34.18 9.41
CA GLN A 897 11.68 35.00 10.51
C GLN A 897 13.13 35.40 10.26
N THR A 898 14.00 34.45 9.93
CA THR A 898 15.41 34.72 9.62
C THR A 898 15.57 35.58 8.37
N THR A 899 14.70 35.40 7.37
CA THR A 899 14.65 36.24 6.16
C THR A 899 14.27 37.68 6.48
N ALA A 900 13.22 37.88 7.27
CA ALA A 900 12.81 39.22 7.71
C ALA A 900 13.91 39.91 8.53
N PHE A 901 14.59 39.17 9.41
CA PHE A 901 15.70 39.70 10.20
C PHE A 901 16.87 40.15 9.31
N VAL A 902 17.33 39.30 8.38
CA VAL A 902 18.38 39.65 7.43
C VAL A 902 18.00 40.86 6.58
N GLN A 903 16.76 40.94 6.10
CA GLN A 903 16.26 42.10 5.35
C GLN A 903 16.28 43.37 6.20
N SER A 904 15.97 43.29 7.49
CA SER A 904 16.05 44.43 8.41
C SER A 904 17.50 44.92 8.59
N LEU A 905 18.47 44.00 8.66
CA LEU A 905 19.89 44.32 8.71
C LEU A 905 20.36 44.98 7.41
N GLN A 906 19.95 44.45 6.25
CA GLN A 906 20.24 45.07 4.93
C GLN A 906 19.62 46.47 4.82
N ALA A 907 18.37 46.63 5.26
CA ALA A 907 17.64 47.90 5.19
C ALA A 907 18.23 48.98 6.11
N SER A 908 18.88 48.59 7.21
CA SER A 908 19.57 49.53 8.10
C SER A 908 20.69 50.31 7.40
N GLY A 909 21.30 49.72 6.36
CA GLY A 909 22.44 50.29 5.64
C GLY A 909 23.74 50.37 6.47
N ASN A 910 23.73 49.91 7.72
CA ASN A 910 24.88 49.96 8.62
C ASN A 910 25.93 48.88 8.32
N TYR A 911 25.53 47.82 7.60
CA TYR A 911 26.36 46.66 7.34
C TYR A 911 26.54 46.47 5.83
N SER A 912 27.81 46.45 5.39
CA SER A 912 28.21 46.27 4.00
C SER A 912 28.33 44.80 3.59
N GLN A 913 28.57 43.91 4.57
CA GLN A 913 28.75 42.48 4.37
C GLN A 913 27.94 41.71 5.42
N ILE A 914 26.82 41.15 4.98
CA ILE A 914 25.99 40.27 5.81
C ILE A 914 26.09 38.86 5.23
N GLN A 915 26.28 37.88 6.09
CA GLN A 915 26.24 36.48 5.72
C GLN A 915 25.41 35.69 6.71
N ILE A 916 25.09 34.45 6.38
CA ILE A 916 24.32 33.57 7.25
C ILE A 916 24.92 32.17 7.28
N THR A 917 24.92 31.55 8.45
CA THR A 917 25.44 30.19 8.66
C THR A 917 24.59 29.42 9.65
N GLY A 918 24.63 28.10 9.56
CA GLY A 918 23.98 27.21 10.52
C GLY A 918 24.28 25.75 10.21
N GLN A 919 23.89 24.87 11.13
CA GLN A 919 24.01 23.42 10.95
C GLN A 919 22.65 22.71 11.02
N SER A 920 22.54 21.56 10.35
CA SER A 920 21.30 20.77 10.28
C SER A 920 20.15 21.63 9.74
N LEU A 921 18.99 21.64 10.40
CA LEU A 921 17.90 22.58 10.14
C LEU A 921 18.38 24.02 9.98
N GLY A 922 19.21 24.53 10.90
CA GLY A 922 19.70 25.89 10.88
C GLY A 922 20.51 26.17 9.62
N GLY A 923 21.24 25.14 9.14
CA GLY A 923 21.89 25.15 7.82
C GLY A 923 20.88 25.27 6.68
N GLY A 924 19.84 24.43 6.66
CA GLY A 924 18.77 24.49 5.65
C GLY A 924 18.04 25.84 5.61
N ILE A 925 17.70 26.39 6.78
CA ILE A 925 17.10 27.73 6.93
C ILE A 925 18.06 28.81 6.42
N SER A 926 19.35 28.69 6.74
CA SER A 926 20.38 29.62 6.25
C SER A 926 20.44 29.60 4.72
N LEU A 927 20.37 28.40 4.11
CA LEU A 927 20.35 28.24 2.66
C LEU A 927 19.12 28.88 2.03
N ILE A 928 17.93 28.73 2.63
CA ILE A 928 16.70 29.37 2.13
C ILE A 928 16.82 30.90 2.25
N THR A 929 17.20 31.38 3.44
CA THR A 929 17.33 32.82 3.75
C THR A 929 18.33 33.50 2.83
N GLY A 930 19.50 32.89 2.62
CA GLY A 930 20.54 33.42 1.73
C GLY A 930 20.05 33.57 0.30
N ALA A 931 19.35 32.57 -0.23
CA ALA A 931 18.78 32.62 -1.57
C ALA A 931 17.68 33.69 -1.71
N GLN A 932 16.82 33.86 -0.69
CA GLN A 932 15.73 34.83 -0.72
C GLN A 932 16.21 36.29 -0.56
N THR A 933 17.31 36.51 0.14
CA THR A 933 17.84 37.85 0.45
C THR A 933 19.05 38.24 -0.40
N GLY A 934 19.57 37.31 -1.22
CA GLY A 934 20.75 37.52 -2.05
C GLY A 934 22.04 37.72 -1.24
N ILE A 935 22.14 37.12 -0.05
CA ILE A 935 23.37 37.13 0.77
C ILE A 935 24.06 35.76 0.75
N PRO A 936 25.39 35.70 0.89
CA PRO A 936 26.09 34.42 1.03
C PRO A 936 25.60 33.62 2.24
N ALA A 937 25.24 32.35 2.01
CA ALA A 937 24.86 31.39 3.03
C ALA A 937 25.80 30.19 3.02
N ILE A 938 26.40 29.89 4.17
CA ILE A 938 27.30 28.77 4.37
C ILE A 938 26.60 27.79 5.32
N ALA A 939 26.17 26.64 4.82
CA ALA A 939 25.54 25.62 5.65
C ALA A 939 26.50 24.48 5.95
N ILE A 940 26.41 23.94 7.17
CA ILE A 940 27.07 22.70 7.55
C ILE A 940 26.00 21.63 7.68
N SER A 941 26.04 20.59 6.86
CA SER A 941 25.06 19.51 6.92
C SER A 941 23.60 20.00 6.85
N GLY A 942 23.35 21.08 6.09
CA GLY A 942 21.99 21.59 5.91
C GLY A 942 21.23 20.73 4.90
N PRO A 943 19.93 20.43 5.09
CA PRO A 943 19.11 19.90 4.00
C PRO A 943 19.14 20.88 2.83
N ASN A 944 19.20 20.35 1.61
CA ASN A 944 19.30 21.20 0.43
C ASN A 944 17.94 21.79 0.05
N ASN A 945 17.93 22.69 -0.95
CA ASN A 945 16.72 23.39 -1.35
C ASN A 945 16.51 23.42 -2.87
N MET A 946 17.16 22.53 -3.64
CA MET A 946 17.07 22.56 -5.11
C MET A 946 15.68 22.22 -5.61
N LEU A 947 15.09 21.08 -5.25
CA LEU A 947 13.77 20.65 -5.70
C LEU A 947 12.67 21.46 -5.02
N SER A 948 12.82 21.74 -3.72
CA SER A 948 11.87 22.50 -2.91
C SER A 948 11.86 24.00 -3.16
N ARG A 949 12.84 24.60 -3.88
CA ARG A 949 12.94 26.07 -4.10
C ARG A 949 11.66 26.83 -4.48
N LYS A 950 10.68 26.14 -5.08
CA LYS A 950 9.40 26.71 -5.53
C LYS A 950 8.26 26.63 -4.51
N THR A 951 8.46 25.93 -3.40
CA THR A 951 7.49 25.83 -2.30
C THR A 951 7.70 26.94 -1.26
N PHE A 952 8.88 27.55 -1.20
CA PHE A 952 9.18 28.66 -0.30
C PHE A 952 8.63 30.00 -0.80
N ASP A 953 8.36 30.91 0.14
CA ASP A 953 7.86 32.27 -0.13
C ASP A 953 8.76 33.34 0.54
N PRO A 954 9.40 34.24 -0.22
CA PRO A 954 9.38 34.35 -1.68
C PRO A 954 10.09 33.18 -2.38
N ILE A 955 9.62 32.87 -3.60
CA ILE A 955 10.23 31.84 -4.45
C ILE A 955 11.59 32.33 -4.96
N PHE A 956 12.60 31.46 -4.95
CA PHE A 956 13.92 31.74 -5.54
C PHE A 956 14.28 30.79 -6.70
N SER A 957 15.26 31.21 -7.49
CA SER A 957 15.70 30.55 -8.72
C SER A 957 16.85 29.56 -8.48
N LYS A 958 17.22 28.81 -9.53
CA LYS A 958 18.42 27.95 -9.47
C LYS A 958 19.71 28.79 -9.45
N ASP A 959 19.67 29.98 -10.01
CA ASP A 959 20.82 30.87 -10.07
C ASP A 959 21.10 31.46 -8.68
N ASP A 960 20.05 31.79 -7.91
CA ASP A 960 20.19 32.22 -6.52
C ASP A 960 20.87 31.13 -5.67
N ILE A 961 20.45 29.87 -5.85
CA ILE A 961 21.12 28.72 -5.22
C ILE A 961 22.59 28.63 -5.63
N THR A 962 22.87 28.77 -6.92
CA THR A 962 24.22 28.64 -7.47
C THR A 962 25.12 29.79 -7.04
N GLN A 963 24.59 30.99 -6.87
CA GLN A 963 25.36 32.20 -6.63
C GLN A 963 25.63 32.44 -5.15
N TYR A 964 24.66 32.13 -4.29
CA TYR A 964 24.68 32.56 -2.89
C TYR A 964 24.90 31.41 -1.90
N LEU A 965 24.70 30.16 -2.30
CA LEU A 965 24.65 29.05 -1.35
C LEU A 965 25.89 28.18 -1.44
N PHE A 966 26.42 27.79 -0.28
CA PHE A 966 27.50 26.81 -0.16
C PHE A 966 27.19 25.85 0.98
N ASN A 967 27.08 24.55 0.68
CA ASN A 967 26.75 23.53 1.68
C ASN A 967 27.93 22.57 1.89
N VAL A 968 28.30 22.33 3.14
CA VAL A 968 29.30 21.32 3.52
C VAL A 968 28.58 20.02 3.84
N ILE A 969 28.91 18.95 3.12
CA ILE A 969 28.18 17.68 3.16
C ILE A 969 29.10 16.59 3.71
N PRO A 970 28.96 16.18 4.97
CA PRO A 970 29.73 15.05 5.49
C PRO A 970 29.36 13.75 4.78
N GLU A 971 30.35 12.90 4.52
CA GLU A 971 30.14 11.57 3.93
C GLU A 971 29.17 10.76 4.80
N ARG A 972 28.23 10.05 4.16
CA ARG A 972 27.18 9.23 4.80
C ARG A 972 26.18 10.00 5.67
N ASP A 973 26.30 11.31 5.80
CA ASP A 973 25.26 12.12 6.42
C ASP A 973 24.01 12.14 5.53
N VAL A 974 22.86 11.82 6.13
CA VAL A 974 21.57 11.69 5.44
C VAL A 974 20.83 13.01 5.32
N VAL A 975 21.07 13.95 6.25
CA VAL A 975 20.35 15.23 6.29
C VAL A 975 20.62 16.10 5.06
N PRO A 976 21.88 16.38 4.69
CA PRO A 976 22.17 17.13 3.48
C PRO A 976 21.85 16.34 2.19
N ARG A 977 21.40 15.08 2.28
CA ARG A 977 20.92 14.31 1.11
C ARG A 977 19.42 14.45 0.90
N VAL A 978 18.71 15.05 1.86
CA VAL A 978 17.32 15.45 1.67
C VAL A 978 17.30 16.66 0.74
N ASP A 979 16.55 16.52 -0.35
CA ASP A 979 16.55 17.42 -1.51
C ASP A 979 17.85 17.34 -2.34
N ASP A 980 17.81 17.73 -3.61
CA ASP A 980 18.97 17.74 -4.50
C ASP A 980 19.92 18.88 -4.10
N TRP A 981 21.23 18.64 -4.21
CA TRP A 981 22.22 19.65 -3.88
C TRP A 981 22.34 20.76 -4.92
N GLY A 982 22.78 21.93 -4.46
CA GLY A 982 23.28 23.00 -5.31
C GLY A 982 24.59 22.62 -5.99
N MET A 983 24.98 23.37 -7.02
CA MET A 983 26.27 23.18 -7.70
C MET A 983 27.47 23.52 -6.81
N GLN A 984 27.28 24.41 -5.83
CA GLN A 984 28.29 24.79 -4.85
C GLN A 984 28.09 23.99 -3.55
N HIS A 985 28.85 22.91 -3.41
CA HIS A 985 28.93 22.15 -2.18
C HIS A 985 30.34 21.59 -1.99
N GLN A 986 30.67 21.21 -0.76
CA GLN A 986 31.92 20.55 -0.42
C GLN A 986 31.62 19.27 0.36
N GLU A 987 31.91 18.13 -0.25
CA GLU A 987 31.88 16.87 0.49
C GLU A 987 33.10 16.79 1.41
N ILE A 988 32.89 16.43 2.68
CA ILE A 988 33.96 16.21 3.66
C ILE A 988 33.89 14.78 4.19
N ARG A 989 35.04 14.22 4.55
CA ARG A 989 35.13 12.86 5.10
C ARG A 989 34.44 12.77 6.44
N CYS A 990 33.91 11.59 6.74
CA CYS A 990 33.37 11.31 8.05
C CYS A 990 33.99 10.04 8.63
N ARG A 991 34.64 10.18 9.80
CA ARG A 991 35.29 9.08 10.53
C ARG A 991 34.36 8.32 11.49
N ALA A 992 33.06 8.60 11.47
CA ALA A 992 32.06 7.82 12.20
C ALA A 992 32.19 6.33 11.87
N LYS A 993 31.80 5.47 12.79
CA LYS A 993 31.63 4.05 12.46
C LYS A 993 30.52 3.92 11.40
N ALA A 994 30.58 2.90 10.55
CA ALA A 994 29.59 2.71 9.49
C ALA A 994 28.16 2.42 9.98
N ASN A 995 28.02 2.04 11.24
CA ASN A 995 26.76 1.81 11.93
C ASN A 995 26.33 3.01 12.81
N ASP A 996 26.90 4.19 12.59
CA ASP A 996 26.61 5.45 13.28
C ASP A 996 26.19 6.48 12.22
N LEU A 997 24.94 6.38 11.76
CA LEU A 997 24.31 7.13 10.67
C LEU A 997 24.18 8.60 11.01
N PHE A 998 23.78 8.93 12.25
CA PHE A 998 23.78 10.32 12.73
C PHE A 998 25.13 10.77 13.25
N GLY A 999 26.08 9.86 13.41
CA GLY A 999 27.45 10.20 13.75
C GLY A 999 28.09 11.21 12.81
N CYS A 1000 27.81 11.08 11.51
CA CYS A 1000 28.32 12.02 10.51
C CYS A 1000 27.59 13.35 10.51
N HIS A 1001 26.41 13.41 11.13
CA HIS A 1001 25.61 14.61 11.26
C HIS A 1001 26.15 15.59 12.33
N SER A 1002 27.05 15.15 13.21
CA SER A 1002 27.63 16.01 14.25
C SER A 1002 28.39 17.21 13.68
N SER A 1003 27.97 18.41 14.09
CA SER A 1003 28.59 19.69 13.75
C SER A 1003 30.04 19.78 14.24
N ILE A 1004 30.30 19.37 15.49
CA ILE A 1004 31.65 19.36 16.09
C ILE A 1004 32.56 18.40 15.31
N ARG A 1005 32.06 17.22 14.93
CA ARG A 1005 32.86 16.26 14.12
C ARG A 1005 33.20 16.83 12.75
N SER A 1006 32.27 17.56 12.13
CA SER A 1006 32.49 18.27 10.87
C SER A 1006 33.53 19.38 11.02
N LEU A 1007 33.46 20.17 12.09
CA LEU A 1007 34.47 21.18 12.44
C LEU A 1007 35.85 20.54 12.62
N CYS A 1008 35.95 19.44 13.38
CA CYS A 1008 37.19 18.70 13.58
C CYS A 1008 37.80 18.18 12.27
N GLU A 1009 36.99 17.62 11.37
CA GLU A 1009 37.48 17.19 10.05
C GLU A 1009 38.01 18.37 9.23
N ILE A 1010 37.29 19.50 9.22
CA ILE A 1010 37.71 20.71 8.50
C ILE A 1010 39.04 21.22 9.09
N MET A 1011 39.14 21.36 10.41
CA MET A 1011 40.37 21.83 11.07
C MET A 1011 41.54 20.89 10.85
N TYR A 1012 41.30 19.58 10.91
CA TYR A 1012 42.34 18.58 10.69
C TYR A 1012 42.85 18.62 9.24
N THR A 1013 41.95 18.65 8.26
CA THR A 1013 42.33 18.54 6.84
C THR A 1013 42.80 19.87 6.27
N CYS A 1014 42.12 20.97 6.57
CA CYS A 1014 42.47 22.32 6.10
C CYS A 1014 43.52 23.02 6.96
N GLY A 1015 43.76 22.53 8.17
CA GLY A 1015 44.56 23.20 9.20
C GLY A 1015 43.71 24.16 10.05
N SER A 1016 44.18 24.46 11.27
CA SER A 1016 43.44 25.30 12.20
C SER A 1016 43.66 26.81 12.02
N HIS A 1017 44.59 27.26 11.17
CA HIS A 1017 44.81 28.67 10.84
C HIS A 1017 44.84 29.64 12.04
N ALA A 1018 45.61 29.29 13.09
CA ALA A 1018 45.69 30.04 14.36
C ALA A 1018 44.38 30.11 15.19
N ARG A 1019 43.38 29.30 14.85
CA ARG A 1019 42.22 29.00 15.71
C ARG A 1019 42.57 27.90 16.71
N PRO A 1020 42.03 27.98 17.93
CA PRO A 1020 42.23 26.97 18.95
C PRO A 1020 41.56 25.63 18.55
N PRO A 1021 42.30 24.52 18.46
CA PRO A 1021 41.70 23.20 18.27
C PRO A 1021 40.82 22.79 19.46
N LEU A 1022 39.86 21.90 19.20
CA LEU A 1022 38.91 21.39 20.19
C LEU A 1022 39.43 20.10 20.82
N CYS A 1023 39.27 19.94 22.14
CA CYS A 1023 39.63 18.70 22.84
C CYS A 1023 38.84 17.48 22.32
N GLU A 1024 37.57 17.69 21.97
CA GLU A 1024 36.63 16.66 21.51
C GLU A 1024 37.10 16.00 20.20
N CYS A 1025 37.90 16.70 19.39
CA CYS A 1025 38.46 16.15 18.17
C CYS A 1025 39.25 14.87 18.46
N ALA A 1026 40.20 14.90 19.40
CA ALA A 1026 40.96 13.70 19.73
C ALA A 1026 40.23 12.81 20.73
N THR A 1027 39.59 13.39 21.76
CA THR A 1027 39.03 12.60 22.87
C THR A 1027 37.75 11.85 22.48
N LYS A 1028 36.87 12.47 21.67
CA LYS A 1028 35.56 11.92 21.30
C LYS A 1028 35.54 11.34 19.88
N PHE A 1029 36.23 11.98 18.93
CA PHE A 1029 36.12 11.63 17.51
C PHE A 1029 37.33 10.92 16.90
N GLY A 1030 38.38 10.70 17.69
CA GLY A 1030 39.55 9.93 17.26
C GLY A 1030 40.38 10.62 16.17
N TYR A 1031 40.36 11.94 16.10
CA TYR A 1031 41.36 12.70 15.35
C TYR A 1031 42.71 12.63 16.09
N PRO A 1032 43.84 12.80 15.39
CA PRO A 1032 45.13 12.98 16.06
C PRO A 1032 45.10 14.16 17.03
N GLU A 1033 45.91 14.09 18.09
CA GLU A 1033 46.08 15.22 19.01
C GLU A 1033 46.66 16.43 18.28
N ALA A 1034 46.24 17.64 18.65
CA ALA A 1034 46.78 18.87 18.08
C ALA A 1034 48.25 19.04 18.50
N ILE A 1035 49.06 19.60 17.61
CA ILE A 1035 50.51 19.75 17.81
C ILE A 1035 50.77 21.02 18.61
N PRO A 1036 51.58 20.99 19.69
CA PRO A 1036 51.94 22.19 20.43
C PRO A 1036 52.84 23.12 19.59
N VAL A 1037 52.56 24.42 19.65
CA VAL A 1037 53.27 25.48 18.92
C VAL A 1037 54.24 26.17 19.88
N GLY A 1038 55.53 25.92 19.70
CA GLY A 1038 56.61 26.52 20.49
C GLY A 1038 57.42 25.49 21.27
N SER A 1039 58.75 25.57 21.20
CA SER A 1039 59.67 24.57 21.72
C SER A 1039 59.93 24.64 23.25
N GLY A 1040 59.11 25.36 24.01
CA GLY A 1040 59.46 25.79 25.38
C GLY A 1040 58.39 25.70 26.47
N ASN A 1041 57.12 25.39 26.15
CA ASN A 1041 56.06 25.23 27.15
C ASN A 1041 55.63 23.76 27.25
N GLU A 1042 55.65 23.21 28.48
CA GLU A 1042 55.36 21.82 28.82
C GLU A 1042 53.86 21.47 28.89
N SER A 1043 52.96 22.34 28.43
CA SER A 1043 51.52 22.00 28.35
C SER A 1043 51.31 20.93 27.27
N SER A 1044 51.41 19.65 27.65
CA SER A 1044 51.02 18.54 26.78
C SER A 1044 49.51 18.59 26.54
N TYR A 1045 49.07 18.16 25.35
CA TYR A 1045 47.64 18.01 25.04
C TYR A 1045 46.89 17.23 26.13
N THR A 1046 47.50 16.14 26.63
CA THR A 1046 46.98 15.32 27.72
C THR A 1046 46.83 16.06 29.05
N ALA A 1047 47.64 17.09 29.32
CA ALA A 1047 47.50 17.87 30.55
C ALA A 1047 46.25 18.76 30.54
N ILE A 1048 45.82 19.21 29.37
CA ILE A 1048 44.65 20.09 29.21
C ILE A 1048 43.38 19.26 28.95
N CYS A 1049 43.44 18.34 28.00
CA CYS A 1049 42.27 17.54 27.58
C CYS A 1049 42.19 16.14 28.23
N GLY A 1050 43.27 15.66 28.87
CA GLY A 1050 43.42 14.26 29.28
C GLY A 1050 42.93 13.92 30.69
N THR A 1051 42.52 14.90 31.49
CA THR A 1051 41.97 14.68 32.85
C THR A 1051 40.58 14.02 32.86
N CYS A 1052 39.89 13.89 31.73
CA CYS A 1052 38.56 13.25 31.64
C CYS A 1052 38.56 11.77 31.18
N ARG A 1053 39.70 11.06 31.16
CA ARG A 1053 39.75 9.60 30.92
C ARG A 1053 39.82 8.82 32.24
N THR A 1054 38.71 8.25 32.71
CA THR A 1054 38.75 7.11 33.64
C THR A 1054 38.97 5.83 32.84
N ASN A 1055 39.73 4.88 33.40
CA ASN A 1055 40.12 3.63 32.72
C ASN A 1055 38.94 2.67 32.44
N ASP A 1056 37.74 2.96 32.93
CA ASP A 1056 36.60 2.03 32.88
C ASP A 1056 35.63 2.30 31.70
N GLY A 1057 35.96 3.25 30.81
CA GLY A 1057 35.14 3.52 29.61
C GLY A 1057 33.76 4.11 29.90
N TYR A 1058 33.47 4.46 31.15
CA TYR A 1058 32.29 5.20 31.58
C TYR A 1058 32.66 6.65 31.89
N TYR A 1059 32.03 7.58 31.17
CA TYR A 1059 32.09 9.02 31.45
C TYR A 1059 31.38 9.28 32.79
N SER A 1060 32.12 9.71 33.81
CA SER A 1060 31.56 10.32 35.02
C SER A 1060 31.85 11.82 34.98
N ASP A 1061 30.87 12.64 35.33
CA ASP A 1061 30.85 14.10 35.27
C ASP A 1061 32.19 14.75 35.67
N CYS A 1062 32.75 15.51 34.73
CA CYS A 1062 33.94 16.34 34.95
C CYS A 1062 33.48 17.65 35.63
N GLU A 1063 33.38 17.70 36.96
CA GLU A 1063 33.36 18.99 37.68
C GLU A 1063 34.80 19.51 37.80
N GLY A 1064 35.11 20.57 37.04
CA GLY A 1064 36.40 21.26 37.06
C GLY A 1064 36.31 22.68 36.57
#